data_AF-A0A1T4ZP34-F1
#
_entry.id   AF-A0A1T4ZP34-F1
#
_cell.length_a   1.000
_cell.length_b   1.000
_cell.length_c   1.000
_cell.angle_alpha   90.00
_cell.angle_beta   90.00
_cell.angle_gamma   90.00
#
_symmetry.space_group_name_H-M   'P 1'
#
loop_
_entity.id
_entity.type
_entity.pdbx_description
1 polymer ?
#
loop_
_entity_poly.entity_id
_entity_poly.type
_entity_poly.pdbx_seq_one_letter_code
_entity_poly.pdbx_strand_id
1 'polypeptide(L)'
;MTDQHILQETFDSLPKLDYIPLLDTILKEIKTTNTPIFQLAPDDQNRLLIRAYDFAYKIATENKTLNPLTQTNGIRAATVNFEDAAKFCDKIRQIQQLLKEKLNLACQPESPENILAKICSDLGEFNQEKDDLPFNYDFNKQSPFNSKRLILENSFTPHRSNGSDAIIKAHHFNIRFTGLADFQDNLCAYIRHHIETITDEDSPERRDLNELFNELLARPDSSLNNLRSIIDQEALPRLLRDLKIDYLEYLKKGWQKTHPNVNSPDLTLLQTLINRLKIVIEYVNDPNLDNAHYDITYLGETVNLRTAFSQSDAFDSLPIIPDYQGVMGESYNRNSNNFKEFNLGIRLKLNGSVSAYNEKSSLDYHIAEIDPTSPRHREYLQNSNKAKSFKTRVLKTVCLYYLIFAIDETGNTPDEEYNPILQFEQEVLKGFQSHQTNPEAITQLLSTIKNKIANSGWEVNQKVNRLKSFLQNFLMQKTVLNCEQKTVKLRLYKDILHEKPINIINSQNFFKINLEDDDTSRSRSSGREALAYLKVEENQLSQDSLASLEVTFTFDDVRYFTVEEEQKFALRYNIDGIKALPVVFYPIRKLNAEEIKKPGEKFKPLSLYDKHFKEKKLIAIYYNITDLRETIFKDNQSPEARIYRQVFSLLTYLCISVCQNPLKDQNLFIPILRFHVQSTVDDSEDEKYLRTLTRSLAHILRRDCLANDQGLNTENKGIEYRTRNALSSLYCLLPKRFKFNSDFKPQLDKLAIIVVSSWVSDAVWNEPDKNQRISNIYGEIVLIERDPDKSDVIQINNFKTFSSNEKHEQLYQKPTVIRDEITKLYEEKGYRHFLYVAKAPYSRRLGLIRSESDPDSLFFMSETVIKYLKDEKPDLKLYPVFMDTYPALNLNTKNQESFYIPDVEELKKLSNDPSQRTKVFLNLFTGVTVDKKRTIFNSVVCYSTLLNIYDDEHTRDVISGLLDDSSPLQKTILNYIILFHFSRYEKSYNNNTNIVLKLNPYSKLIGDEGLGTLSSFTYSPKNINFNTLAFLTMVRSAIYD
;
A
#
# COMPACT_ATOMS: atom_id res chain seq x y z
N MET A 1 -21.06 12.82 53.95
CA MET A 1 -19.80 13.55 53.72
C MET A 1 -18.77 12.47 53.41
N THR A 2 -18.24 12.29 52.21
CA THR A 2 -17.97 13.25 51.12
C THR A 2 -18.01 12.47 49.81
N ASP A 3 -18.85 12.91 48.87
CA ASP A 3 -18.83 12.50 47.47
C ASP A 3 -17.49 12.91 46.85
N GLN A 4 -16.66 11.93 46.46
CA GLN A 4 -15.55 12.18 45.56
C GLN A 4 -16.12 12.24 44.14
N HIS A 5 -16.34 13.47 43.67
CA HIS A 5 -16.51 13.77 42.26
C HIS A 5 -15.30 13.25 41.48
N ILE A 6 -15.43 12.10 40.83
CA ILE A 6 -14.55 11.71 39.73
C ILE A 6 -14.97 12.58 38.55
N LEU A 7 -14.31 13.71 38.39
CA LEU A 7 -14.27 14.44 37.13
C LEU A 7 -13.52 13.54 36.12
N GLN A 8 -14.24 12.72 35.36
CA GLN A 8 -13.72 12.23 34.09
C GLN A 8 -13.74 13.41 33.11
N GLU A 9 -12.69 14.24 33.14
CA GLU A 9 -12.37 15.07 31.99
C GLU A 9 -11.97 14.12 30.85
N THR A 10 -12.89 13.87 29.92
CA THR A 10 -12.55 13.29 28.62
C THR A 10 -11.72 14.33 27.87
N PHE A 11 -10.39 14.33 28.07
CA PHE A 11 -9.46 15.11 27.27
C PHE A 11 -9.48 14.58 25.84
N ASP A 12 -10.09 15.34 24.93
CA ASP A 12 -9.89 15.14 23.49
C ASP A 12 -8.45 15.56 23.15
N SER A 13 -7.57 14.56 22.99
CA SER A 13 -6.15 14.76 22.72
C SER A 13 -5.85 15.18 21.28
N LEU A 14 -6.85 15.21 20.39
CA LEU A 14 -6.65 15.60 19.00
C LEU A 14 -6.59 17.13 18.84
N PRO A 15 -5.75 17.66 17.93
CA PRO A 15 -5.67 19.10 17.70
C PRO A 15 -6.98 19.64 17.12
N LYS A 16 -7.42 20.81 17.61
CA LYS A 16 -8.57 21.54 17.04
C LYS A 16 -8.15 22.39 15.85
N LEU A 17 -8.98 22.40 14.81
CA LEU A 17 -8.71 23.05 13.53
C LEU A 17 -9.67 24.22 13.28
N ASP A 18 -9.12 25.41 13.02
CA ASP A 18 -9.89 26.61 12.67
C ASP A 18 -9.74 26.97 11.18
N TYR A 19 -10.67 26.50 10.35
CA TYR A 19 -10.70 26.85 8.94
C TYR A 19 -11.40 28.17 8.65
N ILE A 20 -12.05 28.80 9.64
CA ILE A 20 -12.93 29.95 9.40
C ILE A 20 -12.20 31.11 8.72
N PRO A 21 -10.97 31.52 9.14
CA PRO A 21 -10.23 32.58 8.47
C PRO A 21 -9.93 32.29 7.00
N LEU A 22 -9.67 31.02 6.66
CA LEU A 22 -9.44 30.60 5.28
C LEU A 22 -10.73 30.65 4.46
N LEU A 23 -11.83 30.11 4.99
CA LEU A 23 -13.12 30.11 4.32
C LEU A 23 -13.68 31.52 4.12
N ASP A 24 -13.48 32.42 5.09
CA ASP A 24 -13.88 33.83 4.97
C ASP A 24 -13.07 34.56 3.89
N THR A 25 -11.77 34.28 3.78
CA THR A 25 -10.94 34.80 2.69
C THR A 25 -11.42 34.31 1.32
N ILE A 26 -11.78 33.02 1.19
CA ILE A 26 -12.35 32.46 -0.05
C ILE A 26 -13.68 33.16 -0.40
N LEU A 27 -14.59 33.28 0.56
CA LEU A 27 -15.87 33.96 0.38
C LEU A 27 -15.68 35.41 -0.07
N LYS A 28 -14.78 36.14 0.57
CA LYS A 28 -14.47 37.52 0.24
C LYS A 28 -13.95 37.62 -1.20
N GLU A 29 -12.98 36.80 -1.57
CA GLU A 29 -12.38 36.85 -2.91
C GLU A 29 -13.41 36.55 -4.00
N ILE A 30 -14.28 35.55 -3.84
CA ILE A 30 -15.35 35.25 -4.81
C ILE A 30 -16.36 36.41 -4.93
N LYS A 31 -16.63 37.14 -3.84
CA LYS A 31 -17.53 38.30 -3.85
C LYS A 31 -16.91 39.51 -4.53
N THR A 32 -15.68 39.85 -4.18
CA THR A 32 -15.07 41.15 -4.53
C THR A 32 -14.30 41.15 -5.84
N THR A 33 -13.91 39.98 -6.35
CA THR A 33 -13.11 39.93 -7.57
C THR A 33 -13.93 40.19 -8.83
N ASN A 34 -13.32 40.85 -9.81
CA ASN A 34 -13.91 41.04 -11.14
C ASN A 34 -13.70 39.83 -12.05
N THR A 35 -12.80 38.91 -11.67
CA THR A 35 -12.52 37.69 -12.45
C THR A 35 -13.64 36.68 -12.26
N PRO A 36 -14.40 36.31 -13.30
CA PRO A 36 -15.49 35.35 -13.14
C PRO A 36 -14.94 33.95 -12.88
N ILE A 37 -15.46 33.24 -11.88
CA ILE A 37 -15.05 31.84 -11.62
C ILE A 37 -15.63 30.86 -12.64
N PHE A 38 -16.80 31.17 -13.20
CA PHE A 38 -17.43 30.46 -14.31
C PHE A 38 -17.46 31.36 -15.54
N GLN A 39 -17.11 30.82 -16.70
CA GLN A 39 -17.17 31.56 -17.96
C GLN A 39 -17.51 30.62 -19.11
N LEU A 40 -18.51 30.97 -19.93
CA LEU A 40 -18.73 30.27 -21.19
C LEU A 40 -17.64 30.64 -22.20
N ALA A 41 -17.16 29.63 -22.93
CA ALA A 41 -16.17 29.84 -23.96
C ALA A 41 -16.71 30.83 -25.02
N PRO A 42 -15.98 31.90 -25.36
CA PRO A 42 -16.46 32.92 -26.29
C PRO A 42 -16.72 32.40 -27.71
N ASP A 43 -15.96 31.36 -28.11
CA ASP A 43 -15.90 30.89 -29.48
C ASP A 43 -17.15 30.09 -29.87
N ASP A 44 -17.66 29.23 -28.98
CA ASP A 44 -18.66 28.20 -29.30
C ASP A 44 -19.79 28.08 -28.26
N GLN A 45 -19.66 28.68 -27.07
CA GLN A 45 -20.53 28.49 -25.89
C GLN A 45 -20.81 27.01 -25.52
N ASN A 46 -20.08 26.06 -26.10
CA ASN A 46 -20.22 24.63 -25.86
C ASN A 46 -19.35 24.18 -24.68
N ARG A 47 -18.58 25.09 -24.08
CA ARG A 47 -17.68 24.81 -22.96
C ARG A 47 -17.88 25.77 -21.81
N LEU A 48 -17.92 25.20 -20.61
CA LEU A 48 -17.89 25.95 -19.36
C LEU A 48 -16.47 25.92 -18.79
N LEU A 49 -15.84 27.08 -18.70
CA LEU A 49 -14.53 27.27 -18.09
C LEU A 49 -14.69 27.49 -16.59
N ILE A 50 -14.00 26.70 -15.77
CA ILE A 50 -13.92 26.89 -14.32
C ILE A 50 -12.52 27.41 -13.97
N ARG A 51 -12.46 28.64 -13.46
CA ARG A 51 -11.21 29.36 -13.15
C ARG A 51 -10.76 29.19 -11.69
N ALA A 52 -11.02 28.03 -11.09
CA ALA A 52 -10.68 27.74 -9.69
C ALA A 52 -9.17 27.88 -9.40
N TYR A 53 -8.32 27.67 -10.40
CA TYR A 53 -6.87 27.86 -10.31
C TYR A 53 -6.51 29.31 -9.93
N ASP A 54 -7.12 30.30 -10.57
CA ASP A 54 -6.78 31.71 -10.34
C ASP A 54 -7.01 32.13 -8.88
N PHE A 55 -8.15 31.71 -8.33
CA PHE A 55 -8.54 31.96 -6.95
C PHE A 55 -7.59 31.25 -5.97
N ALA A 56 -7.33 29.96 -6.20
CA ALA A 56 -6.44 29.19 -5.34
C ALA A 56 -5.01 29.72 -5.34
N TYR A 57 -4.49 30.08 -6.52
CA TYR A 57 -3.16 30.66 -6.67
C TYR A 57 -3.05 32.00 -5.95
N LYS A 58 -3.97 32.92 -6.21
CA LYS A 58 -3.99 34.24 -5.58
C LYS A 58 -4.04 34.15 -4.05
N ILE A 59 -5.01 33.39 -3.52
CA ILE A 59 -5.20 33.23 -2.08
C ILE A 59 -3.94 32.63 -1.43
N ALA A 60 -3.35 31.60 -2.05
CA ALA A 60 -2.12 30.98 -1.57
C ALA A 60 -0.95 31.97 -1.51
N THR A 61 -0.77 32.81 -2.55
CA THR A 61 0.35 33.75 -2.61
C THR A 61 0.19 34.98 -1.70
N GLU A 62 -1.04 35.43 -1.45
CA GLU A 62 -1.33 36.66 -0.70
C GLU A 62 -1.58 36.43 0.80
N ASN A 63 -1.93 35.20 1.23
CA ASN A 63 -2.43 34.94 2.59
C ASN A 63 -1.64 33.86 3.34
N LYS A 64 -0.30 33.91 3.24
CA LYS A 64 0.63 32.88 3.76
C LYS A 64 0.51 32.61 5.27
N THR A 65 -0.06 33.53 6.03
CA THR A 65 -0.27 33.39 7.48
C THR A 65 -1.47 32.53 7.84
N LEU A 66 -2.38 32.25 6.90
CA LEU A 66 -3.55 31.42 7.15
C LEU A 66 -3.15 29.97 7.41
N ASN A 67 -3.42 29.50 8.62
CA ASN A 67 -3.14 28.12 9.02
C ASN A 67 -4.25 27.60 9.93
N PRO A 68 -5.09 26.67 9.44
CA PRO A 68 -6.07 25.99 10.28
C PRO A 68 -5.52 25.26 11.50
N LEU A 69 -4.23 24.92 11.52
CA LEU A 69 -3.59 24.18 12.59
C LEU A 69 -2.55 25.04 13.31
N THR A 70 -2.87 25.51 14.52
CA THR A 70 -1.98 26.36 15.33
C THR A 70 -0.99 25.54 16.16
N GLN A 71 -1.41 24.38 16.69
CA GLN A 71 -0.57 23.45 17.45
C GLN A 71 0.07 22.41 16.53
N THR A 72 1.37 22.14 16.66
CA THR A 72 2.09 21.23 15.73
C THR A 72 2.97 20.18 16.42
N ASN A 73 3.10 20.21 17.74
CA ASN A 73 3.92 19.24 18.49
C ASN A 73 3.11 17.96 18.73
N GLY A 74 3.75 16.79 18.57
CA GLY A 74 3.13 15.49 18.88
C GLY A 74 2.04 15.03 17.89
N ILE A 75 1.75 15.79 16.84
CA ILE A 75 0.67 15.49 15.89
C ILE A 75 1.20 14.66 14.73
N ARG A 76 0.47 13.58 14.39
CA ARG A 76 0.76 12.72 13.24
C ARG A 76 -0.09 13.11 12.03
N ALA A 77 -1.37 13.40 12.25
CA ALA A 77 -2.31 13.80 11.21
C ALA A 77 -3.35 14.76 11.81
N ALA A 78 -3.81 15.74 11.01
CA ALA A 78 -4.86 16.68 11.42
C ALA A 78 -5.62 17.17 10.18
N THR A 79 -6.92 16.92 10.12
CA THR A 79 -7.77 17.25 8.97
C THR A 79 -9.17 17.71 9.36
N VAL A 80 -9.89 16.96 10.21
CA VAL A 80 -11.35 17.16 10.42
C VAL A 80 -11.78 17.37 11.87
N ASN A 81 -10.87 17.37 12.85
CA ASN A 81 -11.22 17.73 14.23
C ASN A 81 -11.41 19.26 14.36
N PHE A 82 -12.55 19.78 13.91
CA PHE A 82 -12.84 21.22 13.88
C PHE A 82 -13.00 21.83 15.28
N GLU A 83 -12.61 23.09 15.44
CA GLU A 83 -12.95 23.90 16.62
C GLU A 83 -14.46 24.18 16.68
N ASP A 84 -15.06 24.54 15.53
CA ASP A 84 -16.51 24.74 15.37
C ASP A 84 -16.98 24.13 14.05
N ALA A 85 -17.51 22.90 14.13
CA ALA A 85 -17.98 22.15 12.98
C ALA A 85 -19.23 22.77 12.33
N ALA A 86 -20.13 23.34 13.13
CA ALA A 86 -21.36 23.96 12.61
C ALA A 86 -21.03 25.19 11.76
N LYS A 87 -20.16 26.06 12.28
CA LYS A 87 -19.71 27.25 11.56
C LYS A 87 -18.88 26.90 10.32
N PHE A 88 -18.08 25.83 10.36
CA PHE A 88 -17.42 25.30 9.17
C PHE A 88 -18.46 24.96 8.09
N CYS A 89 -19.47 24.14 8.43
CA CYS A 89 -20.53 23.74 7.50
C CYS A 89 -21.29 24.96 6.93
N ASP A 90 -21.62 25.93 7.76
CA ASP A 90 -22.32 27.15 7.32
C ASP A 90 -21.49 27.98 6.33
N LYS A 91 -20.17 28.07 6.54
CA LYS A 91 -19.28 28.75 5.59
C LYS A 91 -19.18 28.00 4.26
N ILE A 92 -19.16 26.66 4.28
CA ILE A 92 -19.20 25.85 3.07
C ILE A 92 -20.51 26.09 2.29
N ARG A 93 -21.66 26.09 2.96
CA ARG A 93 -22.97 26.40 2.34
C ARG A 93 -23.00 27.80 1.73
N GLN A 94 -22.43 28.80 2.41
CA GLN A 94 -22.31 30.16 1.88
C GLN A 94 -21.46 30.22 0.61
N ILE A 95 -20.32 29.49 0.57
CA ILE A 95 -19.49 29.40 -0.64
C ILE A 95 -20.28 28.74 -1.76
N GLN A 96 -20.94 27.62 -1.49
CA GLN A 96 -21.75 26.91 -2.48
C GLN A 96 -22.86 27.79 -3.07
N GLN A 97 -23.58 28.53 -2.22
CA GLN A 97 -24.64 29.44 -2.66
C GLN A 97 -24.10 30.56 -3.55
N LEU A 98 -22.98 31.17 -3.16
CA LEU A 98 -22.34 32.19 -3.98
C LEU A 98 -21.85 31.63 -5.33
N LEU A 99 -21.35 30.40 -5.36
CA LEU A 99 -20.97 29.73 -6.60
C LEU A 99 -22.19 29.47 -7.50
N LYS A 100 -23.34 29.10 -6.94
CA LYS A 100 -24.60 28.98 -7.71
C LYS A 100 -25.00 30.32 -8.35
N GLU A 101 -24.90 31.42 -7.60
CA GLU A 101 -25.16 32.77 -8.11
C GLU A 101 -24.19 33.14 -9.25
N LYS A 102 -22.89 32.85 -9.10
CA LYS A 102 -21.89 33.10 -10.15
C LYS A 102 -22.11 32.24 -11.38
N LEU A 103 -22.55 30.99 -11.23
CA LEU A 103 -22.91 30.13 -12.36
C LEU A 103 -24.15 30.68 -13.09
N ASN A 104 -25.19 31.08 -12.35
CA ASN A 104 -26.38 31.72 -12.93
C ASN A 104 -25.99 32.94 -13.78
N LEU A 105 -25.12 33.81 -13.27
CA LEU A 105 -24.62 34.98 -14.02
C LEU A 105 -23.84 34.59 -15.27
N ALA A 106 -23.02 33.54 -15.21
CA ALA A 106 -22.23 33.07 -16.35
C ALA A 106 -23.08 32.42 -17.46
N CYS A 107 -24.25 31.90 -17.12
CA CYS A 107 -25.18 31.25 -18.06
C CYS A 107 -26.20 32.21 -18.70
N GLN A 108 -26.33 33.45 -18.20
CA GLN A 108 -27.30 34.41 -18.74
C GLN A 108 -27.07 34.70 -20.23
N PRO A 109 -28.15 34.86 -21.03
CA PRO A 109 -29.56 34.94 -20.61
C PRO A 109 -30.26 33.59 -20.38
N GLU A 110 -29.59 32.45 -20.59
CA GLU A 110 -30.16 31.12 -20.36
C GLU A 110 -30.05 30.67 -18.89
N SER A 111 -30.83 29.65 -18.50
CA SER A 111 -30.65 29.01 -17.20
C SER A 111 -29.43 28.08 -17.21
N PRO A 112 -28.77 27.84 -16.06
CA PRO A 112 -27.69 26.87 -15.98
C PRO A 112 -28.11 25.47 -16.43
N GLU A 113 -29.34 25.06 -16.13
CA GLU A 113 -29.88 23.76 -16.55
C GLU A 113 -29.83 23.59 -18.07
N ASN A 114 -30.28 24.59 -18.83
CA ASN A 114 -30.26 24.54 -20.29
C ASN A 114 -28.84 24.52 -20.85
N ILE A 115 -27.96 25.36 -20.31
CA ILE A 115 -26.56 25.44 -20.73
C ILE A 115 -25.83 24.12 -20.42
N LEU A 116 -25.98 23.59 -19.22
CA LEU A 116 -25.34 22.35 -18.81
C LEU A 116 -25.90 21.14 -19.56
N ALA A 117 -27.20 21.14 -19.90
CA ALA A 117 -27.77 20.14 -20.78
C ALA A 117 -27.19 20.19 -22.21
N LYS A 118 -26.87 21.39 -22.73
CA LYS A 118 -26.17 21.55 -24.03
C LYS A 118 -24.72 21.07 -23.99
N ILE A 119 -24.05 21.22 -22.84
CA ILE A 119 -22.68 20.73 -22.61
C ILE A 119 -22.66 19.21 -22.38
N CYS A 120 -23.77 18.63 -21.91
CA CYS A 120 -23.91 17.17 -21.85
C CYS A 120 -24.04 16.58 -23.27
N SER A 121 -23.56 15.35 -23.42
CA SER A 121 -23.72 14.56 -24.64
C SER A 121 -24.33 13.21 -24.30
N ASP A 122 -25.12 12.62 -25.19
CA ASP A 122 -25.49 11.21 -25.02
C ASP A 122 -24.23 10.36 -25.09
N LEU A 123 -24.08 9.39 -24.19
CA LEU A 123 -22.87 8.55 -24.17
C LEU A 123 -22.71 7.76 -25.49
N GLY A 124 -23.81 7.48 -26.18
CA GLY A 124 -23.82 6.90 -27.52
C GLY A 124 -23.13 7.77 -28.59
N GLU A 125 -23.03 9.10 -28.42
CA GLU A 125 -22.29 9.98 -29.35
C GLU A 125 -20.79 9.68 -29.34
N PHE A 126 -20.27 9.11 -28.25
CA PHE A 126 -18.87 8.69 -28.14
C PHE A 126 -18.62 7.30 -28.72
N ASN A 127 -19.65 6.58 -29.17
CA ASN A 127 -19.52 5.24 -29.72
C ASN A 127 -18.92 5.27 -31.12
N GLN A 128 -17.67 4.83 -31.27
CA GLN A 128 -16.95 4.84 -32.55
C GLN A 128 -16.16 3.54 -32.71
N GLU A 129 -15.99 3.05 -33.94
CA GLU A 129 -15.21 1.82 -34.20
C GLU A 129 -13.73 1.93 -33.79
N LYS A 130 -13.20 3.16 -33.73
CA LYS A 130 -11.83 3.44 -33.29
C LYS A 130 -11.85 4.20 -31.97
N ASP A 131 -11.19 3.61 -30.97
CA ASP A 131 -10.86 4.31 -29.72
C ASP A 131 -9.91 5.48 -30.01
N ASP A 132 -10.35 6.72 -29.79
CA ASP A 132 -9.58 7.94 -30.07
C ASP A 132 -10.01 9.14 -29.20
N LEU A 133 -9.19 10.18 -29.17
CA LEU A 133 -9.52 11.45 -28.52
C LEU A 133 -10.66 12.17 -29.26
N PRO A 134 -11.51 12.95 -28.55
CA PRO A 134 -11.41 13.30 -27.13
C PRO A 134 -11.93 12.22 -26.17
N PHE A 135 -12.96 11.46 -26.58
CA PHE A 135 -13.69 10.52 -25.72
C PHE A 135 -14.23 9.30 -26.49
N ASN A 136 -13.84 9.12 -27.75
CA ASN A 136 -14.42 8.11 -28.64
C ASN A 136 -14.00 6.69 -28.26
N TYR A 137 -14.94 5.76 -28.14
CA TYR A 137 -14.69 4.39 -27.70
C TYR A 137 -15.67 3.40 -28.33
N ASP A 138 -15.21 2.21 -28.67
CA ASP A 138 -16.08 1.18 -29.24
C ASP A 138 -16.86 0.44 -28.13
N PHE A 139 -18.08 0.89 -27.84
CA PHE A 139 -18.98 0.26 -26.89
C PHE A 139 -19.71 -0.96 -27.46
N ASN A 140 -19.73 -1.10 -28.80
CA ASN A 140 -20.42 -2.18 -29.50
C ASN A 140 -19.57 -3.44 -29.61
N LYS A 141 -18.24 -3.32 -29.46
CA LYS A 141 -17.31 -4.44 -29.54
C LYS A 141 -17.63 -5.53 -28.52
N GLN A 142 -18.24 -6.61 -29.01
CA GLN A 142 -18.36 -7.85 -28.26
C GLN A 142 -17.03 -8.56 -28.28
N SER A 143 -16.33 -8.53 -27.15
CA SER A 143 -15.08 -9.26 -27.00
C SER A 143 -15.37 -10.57 -26.25
N PRO A 144 -14.91 -11.72 -26.74
CA PRO A 144 -15.02 -12.96 -26.00
C PRO A 144 -14.09 -12.89 -24.79
N PHE A 145 -14.59 -13.32 -23.65
CA PHE A 145 -13.80 -13.51 -22.43
C PHE A 145 -13.73 -14.98 -22.11
N ASN A 146 -12.53 -15.49 -21.95
CA ASN A 146 -12.30 -16.90 -21.63
C ASN A 146 -11.52 -17.02 -20.33
N SER A 147 -11.94 -17.97 -19.50
CA SER A 147 -11.24 -18.35 -18.27
C SER A 147 -11.06 -19.87 -18.25
N LYS A 148 -9.86 -20.34 -17.91
CA LYS A 148 -9.56 -21.78 -17.80
C LYS A 148 -9.29 -22.18 -16.36
N ARG A 149 -9.81 -23.33 -15.94
CA ARG A 149 -9.55 -23.86 -14.60
C ARG A 149 -8.12 -24.39 -14.49
N LEU A 150 -7.52 -24.15 -13.33
CA LEU A 150 -6.26 -24.74 -12.94
C LEU A 150 -6.43 -25.73 -11.79
N ILE A 151 -5.48 -26.66 -11.72
CA ILE A 151 -5.16 -27.46 -10.54
C ILE A 151 -3.73 -27.16 -10.13
N LEU A 152 -3.38 -27.49 -8.89
CA LEU A 152 -2.08 -27.20 -8.30
C LEU A 152 -1.42 -28.46 -7.73
N GLU A 153 -0.12 -28.54 -7.97
CA GLU A 153 0.75 -29.57 -7.41
C GLU A 153 1.84 -28.93 -6.55
N ASN A 154 2.04 -29.47 -5.36
CA ASN A 154 3.05 -29.05 -4.41
C ASN A 154 3.69 -30.27 -3.73
N SER A 155 4.50 -30.05 -2.69
CA SER A 155 5.16 -31.11 -1.94
C SER A 155 4.21 -32.12 -1.26
N PHE A 156 2.96 -31.74 -0.99
CA PHE A 156 1.95 -32.64 -0.43
C PHE A 156 1.22 -33.47 -1.48
N THR A 157 1.44 -33.21 -2.77
CA THR A 157 0.75 -33.93 -3.85
C THR A 157 1.42 -35.29 -4.11
N PRO A 158 0.70 -36.41 -3.99
CA PRO A 158 1.24 -37.73 -4.33
C PRO A 158 1.60 -37.80 -5.81
N HIS A 159 2.82 -38.25 -6.14
CA HIS A 159 3.32 -38.40 -7.51
C HIS A 159 3.27 -37.11 -8.37
N ARG A 160 4.11 -36.15 -8.03
CA ARG A 160 4.25 -34.88 -8.77
C ARG A 160 4.63 -35.08 -10.24
N SER A 161 4.00 -34.29 -11.11
CA SER A 161 4.38 -34.18 -12.51
C SER A 161 5.80 -33.61 -12.66
N ASN A 162 6.44 -33.90 -13.79
CA ASN A 162 7.80 -33.42 -14.12
C ASN A 162 7.88 -31.88 -14.35
N GLY A 163 6.73 -31.19 -14.37
CA GLY A 163 6.58 -29.75 -14.56
C GLY A 163 6.63 -29.27 -16.02
N SER A 164 6.77 -30.16 -17.01
CA SER A 164 6.89 -29.75 -18.43
C SER A 164 5.66 -29.01 -18.95
N ASP A 165 4.49 -29.40 -18.46
CA ASP A 165 3.20 -28.87 -18.89
C ASP A 165 2.63 -27.82 -17.91
N ALA A 166 3.40 -27.47 -16.88
CA ALA A 166 3.02 -26.42 -15.96
C ALA A 166 2.97 -25.07 -16.69
N ILE A 167 1.88 -24.34 -16.49
CA ILE A 167 1.70 -23.01 -17.09
C ILE A 167 2.11 -21.89 -16.13
N ILE A 168 2.01 -22.13 -14.82
CA ILE A 168 2.35 -21.16 -13.77
C ILE A 168 3.21 -21.87 -12.73
N LYS A 169 4.15 -21.12 -12.17
CA LYS A 169 5.03 -21.54 -11.08
C LYS A 169 5.00 -20.49 -9.96
N ALA A 170 4.81 -20.90 -8.72
CA ALA A 170 4.96 -20.03 -7.55
C ALA A 170 5.93 -20.67 -6.57
N HIS A 171 6.64 -19.85 -5.81
CA HIS A 171 7.44 -20.33 -4.68
C HIS A 171 6.72 -19.97 -3.40
N HIS A 172 6.38 -20.99 -2.63
CA HIS A 172 5.70 -20.86 -1.35
C HIS A 172 6.69 -20.94 -0.21
N PHE A 173 6.39 -20.17 0.83
CA PHE A 173 7.12 -20.17 2.08
C PHE A 173 6.17 -20.37 3.24
N ASN A 174 6.42 -21.40 4.02
CA ASN A 174 5.70 -21.67 5.26
C ASN A 174 6.63 -21.46 6.44
N ILE A 175 6.17 -20.79 7.50
CA ILE A 175 6.91 -20.62 8.75
C ILE A 175 5.99 -20.94 9.91
N ARG A 176 6.40 -21.86 10.78
CA ARG A 176 5.67 -22.28 11.97
C ARG A 176 6.50 -22.03 13.22
N PHE A 177 5.97 -21.21 14.12
CA PHE A 177 6.48 -20.97 15.47
C PHE A 177 5.81 -21.93 16.45
N THR A 178 6.60 -22.51 17.36
CA THR A 178 6.12 -23.37 18.47
C THR A 178 6.75 -22.92 19.79
N GLY A 179 6.19 -23.37 20.92
CA GLY A 179 6.67 -22.96 22.26
C GLY A 179 6.23 -21.55 22.68
N LEU A 180 5.19 -21.01 22.03
CA LEU A 180 4.67 -19.66 22.33
C LEU A 180 4.05 -19.55 23.73
N ALA A 181 3.56 -20.65 24.30
CA ALA A 181 2.93 -20.65 25.62
C ALA A 181 3.97 -20.44 26.72
N ASP A 182 5.08 -21.15 26.60
CA ASP A 182 6.09 -21.25 27.64
C ASP A 182 7.11 -20.09 27.56
N PHE A 183 7.06 -19.28 26.50
CA PHE A 183 8.02 -18.19 26.28
C PHE A 183 8.08 -17.22 27.46
N GLN A 184 6.92 -16.81 27.99
CA GLN A 184 6.85 -15.89 29.13
C GLN A 184 7.40 -16.53 30.40
N ASP A 185 7.00 -17.77 30.68
CA ASP A 185 7.42 -18.48 31.88
C ASP A 185 8.93 -18.74 31.86
N ASN A 186 9.49 -19.10 30.69
CA ASN A 186 10.92 -19.28 30.49
C ASN A 186 11.70 -17.98 30.72
N LEU A 187 11.25 -16.86 30.15
CA LEU A 187 11.89 -15.55 30.35
C LEU A 187 11.88 -15.15 31.84
N CYS A 188 10.75 -15.34 32.52
CA CYS A 188 10.63 -15.00 33.94
C CYS A 188 11.46 -15.92 34.83
N ALA A 189 11.49 -17.22 34.56
CA ALA A 189 12.29 -18.20 35.28
C ALA A 189 13.78 -17.89 35.15
N TYR A 190 14.24 -17.50 33.95
CA TYR A 190 15.62 -17.11 33.75
C TYR A 190 15.99 -15.85 34.54
N ILE A 191 15.16 -14.79 34.51
CA ILE A 191 15.47 -13.56 35.27
C ILE A 191 15.57 -13.85 36.76
N ARG A 192 14.70 -14.72 37.31
CA ARG A 192 14.82 -15.18 38.71
C ARG A 192 16.16 -15.88 38.94
N HIS A 193 16.53 -16.85 38.10
CA HIS A 193 17.81 -17.54 38.22
C HIS A 193 19.02 -16.61 38.08
N HIS A 194 18.92 -15.58 37.23
CA HIS A 194 19.94 -14.54 37.09
C HIS A 194 20.13 -13.77 38.41
N ILE A 195 19.04 -13.37 39.07
CA ILE A 195 19.09 -12.74 40.41
C ILE A 195 19.86 -13.64 41.38
N GLU A 196 19.55 -14.94 41.42
CA GLU A 196 20.22 -15.91 42.28
C GLU A 196 21.71 -16.09 41.97
N THR A 197 22.10 -15.90 40.72
CA THR A 197 23.49 -16.05 40.27
C THR A 197 24.34 -14.82 40.61
N ILE A 198 23.74 -13.63 40.63
CA ILE A 198 24.45 -12.36 40.83
C ILE A 198 24.36 -11.84 42.28
N THR A 199 23.63 -12.51 43.18
CA THR A 199 23.45 -12.12 44.59
C THR A 199 23.67 -13.29 45.55
N ASP A 200 24.01 -12.98 46.80
CA ASP A 200 24.10 -13.99 47.87
C ASP A 200 22.72 -14.34 48.44
N GLU A 201 22.58 -15.53 49.04
CA GLU A 201 21.27 -16.12 49.38
C GLU A 201 20.39 -15.25 50.29
N ASP A 202 21.00 -14.52 51.24
CA ASP A 202 20.33 -13.68 52.23
C ASP A 202 20.63 -12.17 52.09
N SER A 203 21.16 -11.75 50.93
CA SER A 203 21.60 -10.37 50.75
C SER A 203 20.41 -9.39 50.68
N PRO A 204 20.53 -8.15 51.22
CA PRO A 204 19.54 -7.10 50.99
C PRO A 204 19.28 -6.85 49.51
N GLU A 205 20.32 -6.91 48.68
CA GLU A 205 20.24 -6.74 47.23
C GLU A 205 19.35 -7.80 46.58
N ARG A 206 19.40 -9.07 47.03
CA ARG A 206 18.51 -10.12 46.52
C ARG A 206 17.05 -9.81 46.80
N ARG A 207 16.73 -9.25 47.98
CA ARG A 207 15.35 -8.84 48.31
C ARG A 207 14.90 -7.68 47.44
N ASP A 208 15.72 -6.63 47.34
CA ASP A 208 15.42 -5.44 46.53
C ASP A 208 15.21 -5.79 45.05
N LEU A 209 16.06 -6.67 44.48
CA LEU A 209 15.91 -7.12 43.09
C LEU A 209 14.64 -7.96 42.88
N ASN A 210 14.27 -8.82 43.82
CA ASN A 210 13.02 -9.58 43.72
C ASN A 210 11.78 -8.69 43.85
N GLU A 211 11.81 -7.67 44.71
CA GLU A 211 10.75 -6.67 44.82
C GLU A 211 10.60 -5.89 43.50
N LEU A 212 11.70 -5.38 42.95
CA LEU A 212 11.72 -4.69 41.65
C LEU A 212 11.20 -5.59 40.53
N PHE A 213 11.61 -6.86 40.48
CA PHE A 213 11.14 -7.80 39.45
C PHE A 213 9.63 -8.00 39.52
N ASN A 214 9.07 -8.14 40.73
CA ASN A 214 7.62 -8.26 40.93
C ASN A 214 6.86 -6.97 40.56
N GLU A 215 7.44 -5.80 40.84
CA GLU A 215 6.87 -4.51 40.42
C GLU A 215 6.82 -4.40 38.89
N LEU A 216 7.93 -4.72 38.20
CA LEU A 216 8.00 -4.68 36.74
C LEU A 216 7.06 -5.69 36.07
N LEU A 217 6.82 -6.85 36.69
CA LEU A 217 5.83 -7.82 36.21
C LEU A 217 4.40 -7.27 36.27
N ALA A 218 4.05 -6.52 37.33
CA ALA A 218 2.72 -5.98 37.53
C ALA A 218 2.44 -4.74 36.66
N ARG A 219 3.45 -3.95 36.31
CA ARG A 219 3.29 -2.71 35.55
C ARG A 219 3.18 -2.97 34.03
N PRO A 220 2.07 -2.59 33.36
CA PRO A 220 1.87 -2.84 31.93
C PRO A 220 2.94 -2.23 31.01
N ASP A 221 3.43 -1.03 31.35
CA ASP A 221 4.40 -0.27 30.55
C ASP A 221 5.86 -0.52 30.98
N SER A 222 6.12 -1.57 31.75
CA SER A 222 7.49 -1.92 32.17
C SER A 222 8.37 -2.37 31.01
N SER A 223 9.69 -2.26 31.20
CA SER A 223 10.70 -2.71 30.25
C SER A 223 10.54 -4.18 29.89
N LEU A 224 10.09 -5.01 30.82
CA LEU A 224 9.81 -6.43 30.61
C LEU A 224 8.64 -6.64 29.64
N ASN A 225 7.53 -5.93 29.87
CA ASN A 225 6.35 -6.00 29.00
C ASN A 225 6.62 -5.35 27.62
N ASN A 226 7.41 -4.28 27.58
CA ASN A 226 7.84 -3.63 26.34
C ASN A 226 8.74 -4.56 25.52
N LEU A 227 9.69 -5.26 26.14
CA LEU A 227 10.51 -6.28 25.46
C LEU A 227 9.63 -7.40 24.88
N ARG A 228 8.64 -7.89 25.64
CA ARG A 228 7.66 -8.87 25.14
C ARG A 228 6.91 -8.35 23.91
N SER A 229 6.51 -7.08 23.93
CA SER A 229 5.80 -6.43 22.82
C SER A 229 6.66 -6.28 21.57
N ILE A 230 7.94 -5.95 21.76
CA ILE A 230 8.92 -5.88 20.68
C ILE A 230 9.10 -7.27 20.06
N ILE A 231 9.29 -8.31 20.87
CA ILE A 231 9.47 -9.68 20.35
C ILE A 231 8.21 -10.16 19.63
N ASP A 232 7.03 -9.91 20.20
CA ASP A 232 5.76 -10.25 19.57
C ASP A 232 5.61 -9.63 18.17
N GLN A 233 6.05 -8.39 17.97
CA GLN A 233 5.86 -7.64 16.73
C GLN A 233 6.99 -7.78 15.71
N GLU A 234 8.24 -7.92 16.17
CA GLU A 234 9.44 -7.79 15.33
C GLU A 234 10.21 -9.10 15.14
N ALA A 235 9.87 -10.17 15.87
CA ALA A 235 10.52 -11.49 15.71
C ALA A 235 10.36 -12.08 14.30
N LEU A 236 9.15 -12.09 13.76
CA LEU A 236 8.90 -12.57 12.40
C LEU A 236 9.64 -11.69 11.36
N PRO A 237 9.48 -10.35 11.34
CA PRO A 237 10.25 -9.49 10.43
C PRO A 237 11.77 -9.69 10.51
N ARG A 238 12.32 -9.87 11.71
CA ARG A 238 13.73 -10.20 11.92
C ARG A 238 14.09 -11.55 11.30
N LEU A 239 13.33 -12.59 11.60
CA LEU A 239 13.56 -13.93 11.06
C LEU A 239 13.52 -13.92 9.52
N LEU A 240 12.51 -13.27 8.92
CA LEU A 240 12.40 -13.15 7.46
C LEU A 240 13.64 -12.53 6.83
N ARG A 241 14.33 -11.60 7.52
CA ARG A 241 15.59 -11.03 7.04
C ARG A 241 16.69 -12.08 6.94
N ASP A 242 16.83 -12.94 7.95
CA ASP A 242 17.86 -13.99 7.98
C ASP A 242 17.54 -15.09 6.94
N LEU A 243 16.28 -15.49 6.83
CA LEU A 243 15.82 -16.52 5.89
C LEU A 243 15.96 -16.11 4.40
N LYS A 244 16.27 -14.84 4.09
CA LYS A 244 16.69 -14.42 2.74
C LYS A 244 17.91 -15.21 2.27
N ILE A 245 18.84 -15.55 3.18
CA ILE A 245 20.03 -16.35 2.85
C ILE A 245 19.63 -17.79 2.56
N ASP A 246 18.82 -18.41 3.43
CA ASP A 246 18.36 -19.81 3.25
C ASP A 246 17.62 -20.00 1.91
N TYR A 247 16.82 -19.02 1.46
CA TYR A 247 16.18 -19.11 0.15
C TYR A 247 17.17 -19.04 -1.03
N LEU A 248 18.24 -18.23 -0.93
CA LEU A 248 19.28 -18.20 -1.95
C LEU A 248 20.06 -19.53 -1.99
N GLU A 249 20.30 -20.14 -0.82
CA GLU A 249 20.88 -21.47 -0.72
C GLU A 249 19.99 -22.55 -1.33
N TYR A 250 18.68 -22.47 -1.07
CA TYR A 250 17.67 -23.34 -1.69
C TYR A 250 17.75 -23.28 -3.22
N LEU A 251 17.83 -22.07 -3.81
CA LEU A 251 18.01 -21.91 -5.25
C LEU A 251 19.33 -22.50 -5.74
N LYS A 252 20.44 -22.28 -5.01
CA LYS A 252 21.75 -22.84 -5.34
C LYS A 252 21.72 -24.37 -5.36
N LYS A 253 21.22 -25.00 -4.29
CA LYS A 253 21.08 -26.47 -4.17
C LYS A 253 20.18 -27.02 -5.27
N GLY A 254 19.06 -26.34 -5.54
CA GLY A 254 18.14 -26.68 -6.62
C GLY A 254 18.80 -26.66 -7.99
N TRP A 255 19.64 -25.66 -8.27
CA TRP A 255 20.38 -25.57 -9.53
C TRP A 255 21.39 -26.72 -9.67
N GLN A 256 22.20 -26.97 -8.62
CA GLN A 256 23.20 -28.05 -8.62
C GLN A 256 22.58 -29.43 -8.84
N LYS A 257 21.40 -29.69 -8.25
CA LYS A 257 20.69 -30.96 -8.42
C LYS A 257 20.09 -31.11 -9.83
N THR A 258 19.64 -30.03 -10.45
CA THR A 258 19.04 -30.05 -11.78
C THR A 258 20.07 -30.01 -12.93
N HIS A 259 21.31 -29.62 -12.63
CA HIS A 259 22.43 -29.58 -13.59
C HIS A 259 23.65 -30.32 -13.02
N PRO A 260 23.55 -31.63 -12.75
CA PRO A 260 24.66 -32.39 -12.22
C PRO A 260 25.85 -32.34 -13.18
N ASN A 261 27.06 -32.15 -12.65
CA ASN A 261 28.32 -32.08 -13.40
C ASN A 261 28.50 -30.86 -14.33
N VAL A 262 27.66 -29.82 -14.21
CA VAL A 262 27.84 -28.55 -14.92
C VAL A 262 28.46 -27.52 -13.98
N ASN A 263 29.70 -27.11 -14.25
CA ASN A 263 30.29 -25.96 -13.57
C ASN A 263 29.90 -24.67 -14.31
N SER A 264 29.12 -23.83 -13.64
CA SER A 264 28.74 -22.51 -14.17
C SER A 264 29.46 -21.40 -13.38
N PRO A 265 30.25 -20.54 -14.04
CA PRO A 265 30.81 -19.34 -13.40
C PRO A 265 29.73 -18.40 -12.82
N ASP A 266 28.52 -18.44 -13.36
CA ASP A 266 27.41 -17.63 -12.82
C ASP A 266 26.83 -18.19 -11.52
N LEU A 267 26.98 -19.51 -11.26
CA LEU A 267 26.64 -20.11 -9.96
C LEU A 267 27.59 -19.58 -8.87
N THR A 268 28.86 -19.36 -9.21
CA THR A 268 29.84 -18.75 -8.31
C THR A 268 29.39 -17.36 -7.86
N LEU A 269 28.79 -16.55 -8.73
CA LEU A 269 28.24 -15.23 -8.34
C LEU A 269 27.14 -15.35 -7.27
N LEU A 270 26.27 -16.37 -7.37
CA LEU A 270 25.27 -16.67 -6.33
C LEU A 270 25.95 -17.11 -5.02
N GLN A 271 26.98 -17.95 -5.13
CA GLN A 271 27.78 -18.40 -3.98
C GLN A 271 28.45 -17.22 -3.26
N THR A 272 29.07 -16.31 -4.02
CA THR A 272 29.68 -15.09 -3.49
C THR A 272 28.66 -14.28 -2.72
N LEU A 273 27.48 -14.00 -3.30
CA LEU A 273 26.42 -13.25 -2.60
C LEU A 273 26.02 -13.92 -1.26
N ILE A 274 25.81 -15.23 -1.26
CA ILE A 274 25.47 -16.00 -0.06
C ILE A 274 26.57 -15.88 1.00
N ASN A 275 27.83 -16.10 0.62
CA ASN A 275 28.97 -16.02 1.54
C ASN A 275 29.13 -14.62 2.13
N ARG A 276 29.01 -13.57 1.31
CA ARG A 276 29.12 -12.18 1.79
C ARG A 276 28.00 -11.82 2.77
N LEU A 277 26.78 -12.26 2.52
CA LEU A 277 25.66 -12.06 3.45
C LEU A 277 25.92 -12.75 4.79
N LYS A 278 26.47 -13.97 4.79
CA LYS A 278 26.86 -14.67 6.03
C LYS A 278 27.96 -13.93 6.77
N ILE A 279 29.02 -13.49 6.08
CA ILE A 279 30.12 -12.71 6.66
C ILE A 279 29.58 -11.43 7.32
N VAL A 280 28.63 -10.72 6.68
CA VAL A 280 28.00 -9.52 7.27
C VAL A 280 27.30 -9.85 8.58
N ILE A 281 26.52 -10.94 8.62
CA ILE A 281 25.80 -11.39 9.82
C ILE A 281 26.77 -11.83 10.92
N GLU A 282 27.80 -12.60 10.57
CA GLU A 282 28.83 -13.06 11.53
C GLU A 282 29.58 -11.87 12.12
N TYR A 283 30.02 -10.93 11.28
CA TYR A 283 30.74 -9.74 11.70
C TYR A 283 29.93 -8.89 12.69
N VAL A 284 28.69 -8.52 12.38
CA VAL A 284 27.92 -7.69 13.32
C VAL A 284 27.51 -8.40 14.60
N ASN A 285 27.56 -9.73 14.63
CA ASN A 285 27.22 -10.53 15.80
C ASN A 285 28.46 -11.05 16.56
N ASP A 286 29.67 -10.58 16.22
CA ASP A 286 30.91 -10.99 16.89
C ASP A 286 30.85 -10.65 18.39
N PRO A 287 30.89 -11.67 19.29
CA PRO A 287 30.81 -11.45 20.73
C PRO A 287 32.06 -10.78 21.31
N ASN A 288 33.18 -10.77 20.58
CA ASN A 288 34.43 -10.17 21.05
C ASN A 288 34.49 -8.65 20.82
N LEU A 289 33.55 -8.10 20.05
CA LEU A 289 33.48 -6.69 19.71
C LEU A 289 32.35 -6.00 20.49
N ASP A 290 32.69 -4.90 21.16
CA ASP A 290 31.73 -4.10 21.89
C ASP A 290 30.75 -3.37 20.95
N ASN A 291 29.64 -2.86 21.51
CA ASN A 291 28.66 -2.12 20.70
C ASN A 291 29.27 -0.83 20.10
N ALA A 292 30.17 -0.16 20.82
CA ALA A 292 30.77 1.11 20.42
C ALA A 292 31.64 0.98 19.17
N HIS A 293 32.24 -0.19 18.94
CA HIS A 293 32.97 -0.52 17.70
C HIS A 293 32.13 -0.31 16.44
N TYR A 294 30.81 -0.49 16.53
CA TYR A 294 29.92 -0.39 15.38
C TYR A 294 29.32 1.01 15.15
N ASP A 295 29.68 2.00 15.99
CA ASP A 295 29.15 3.34 15.88
C ASP A 295 29.85 4.13 14.77
N ILE A 296 29.06 4.53 13.77
CA ILE A 296 29.52 5.30 12.62
C ILE A 296 28.72 6.59 12.49
N THR A 297 29.38 7.69 12.11
CA THR A 297 28.77 9.02 12.06
C THR A 297 28.88 9.65 10.68
N TYR A 298 27.79 10.30 10.22
CA TYR A 298 27.77 11.08 9.00
C TYR A 298 26.98 12.37 9.20
N LEU A 299 27.65 13.52 9.02
CA LEU A 299 27.06 14.86 9.16
C LEU A 299 26.25 15.03 10.46
N GLY A 300 26.82 14.57 11.58
CA GLY A 300 26.23 14.68 12.92
C GLY A 300 25.17 13.62 13.27
N GLU A 301 24.85 12.68 12.38
CA GLU A 301 23.98 11.54 12.70
C GLU A 301 24.80 10.28 12.91
N THR A 302 24.60 9.63 14.07
CA THR A 302 25.29 8.39 14.44
C THR A 302 24.36 7.19 14.26
N VAL A 303 24.90 6.10 13.72
CA VAL A 303 24.21 4.84 13.51
C VAL A 303 25.09 3.71 14.01
N ASN A 304 24.52 2.81 14.80
CA ASN A 304 25.18 1.57 15.16
C ASN A 304 24.94 0.51 14.08
N LEU A 305 25.99 -0.03 13.46
CA LEU A 305 25.87 -1.03 12.37
C LEU A 305 25.21 -2.34 12.82
N ARG A 306 25.49 -2.81 14.05
CA ARG A 306 24.86 -4.02 14.61
C ARG A 306 23.35 -3.82 14.70
N THR A 307 22.90 -2.67 15.20
CA THR A 307 21.46 -2.33 15.22
C THR A 307 20.89 -2.13 13.82
N ALA A 308 21.60 -1.47 12.90
CA ALA A 308 21.13 -1.22 11.54
C ALA A 308 20.94 -2.50 10.71
N PHE A 309 21.86 -3.46 10.84
CA PHE A 309 21.77 -4.76 10.17
C PHE A 309 20.94 -5.79 10.95
N SER A 310 20.54 -5.51 12.19
CA SER A 310 19.55 -6.31 12.90
C SER A 310 18.13 -6.17 12.32
N GLN A 311 17.80 -5.03 11.72
CA GLN A 311 16.46 -4.67 11.26
C GLN A 311 15.97 -5.51 10.08
N SER A 312 14.65 -5.64 9.93
CA SER A 312 14.01 -6.45 8.88
C SER A 312 14.36 -6.00 7.45
N ASP A 313 14.59 -4.71 7.26
CA ASP A 313 14.91 -4.07 5.98
C ASP A 313 16.44 -4.01 5.71
N ALA A 314 17.27 -4.70 6.52
CA ALA A 314 18.73 -4.61 6.48
C ALA A 314 19.31 -4.74 5.05
N PHE A 315 18.76 -5.65 4.26
CA PHE A 315 19.25 -6.05 2.94
C PHE A 315 18.43 -5.50 1.77
N ASP A 316 17.42 -4.66 2.02
CA ASP A 316 16.46 -4.25 0.99
C ASP A 316 17.07 -3.36 -0.10
N SER A 317 18.19 -2.70 0.20
CA SER A 317 18.93 -1.91 -0.79
C SER A 317 19.68 -2.77 -1.82
N LEU A 318 19.91 -4.05 -1.56
CA LEU A 318 20.62 -4.91 -2.50
C LEU A 318 19.86 -5.07 -3.83
N PRO A 319 20.56 -5.13 -4.97
CA PRO A 319 19.91 -5.25 -6.28
C PRO A 319 19.28 -6.63 -6.50
N ILE A 320 19.85 -7.68 -5.89
CA ILE A 320 19.33 -9.06 -5.96
C ILE A 320 19.17 -9.57 -4.53
N ILE A 321 17.93 -9.73 -4.08
CA ILE A 321 17.60 -10.25 -2.75
C ILE A 321 16.15 -10.78 -2.74
N PRO A 322 15.85 -11.84 -1.98
CA PRO A 322 14.47 -12.32 -1.81
C PRO A 322 13.60 -11.34 -1.03
N ASP A 323 12.31 -11.39 -1.31
CA ASP A 323 11.27 -10.54 -0.73
C ASP A 323 10.01 -11.40 -0.51
N TYR A 324 9.49 -11.40 0.72
CA TYR A 324 8.35 -12.21 1.12
C TYR A 324 7.07 -11.38 1.00
N GLN A 325 6.17 -11.77 0.09
CA GLN A 325 4.99 -10.98 -0.29
C GLN A 325 3.74 -11.86 -0.43
N GLY A 326 2.58 -11.28 -0.10
CA GLY A 326 1.29 -11.96 -0.21
C GLY A 326 1.13 -13.02 0.86
N VAL A 327 0.32 -12.72 1.87
CA VAL A 327 0.02 -13.70 2.90
C VAL A 327 -1.13 -14.55 2.36
N MET A 328 -0.83 -15.82 2.11
CA MET A 328 -1.78 -16.80 1.59
C MET A 328 -2.60 -17.42 2.71
N GLY A 329 -2.13 -17.30 3.95
CA GLY A 329 -2.88 -17.64 5.14
C GLY A 329 -2.06 -17.50 6.41
N GLU A 330 -2.78 -17.41 7.52
CA GLU A 330 -2.24 -17.39 8.87
C GLU A 330 -3.04 -18.41 9.68
N SER A 331 -2.37 -19.18 10.52
CA SER A 331 -3.03 -20.24 11.32
C SER A 331 -2.50 -20.22 12.73
N TYR A 332 -3.39 -20.45 13.70
CA TYR A 332 -3.03 -20.41 15.10
C TYR A 332 -3.85 -21.42 15.89
N ASN A 333 -3.17 -22.36 16.55
CA ASN A 333 -3.82 -23.44 17.30
C ASN A 333 -3.39 -23.42 18.76
N ARG A 334 -4.34 -23.11 19.66
CA ARG A 334 -4.14 -23.06 21.12
C ARG A 334 -4.28 -24.41 21.84
N ASN A 335 -4.95 -25.40 21.24
CA ASN A 335 -5.46 -26.55 21.99
C ASN A 335 -4.50 -27.73 22.06
N SER A 336 -3.62 -27.92 21.07
CA SER A 336 -2.84 -29.17 20.99
C SER A 336 -1.33 -29.03 20.80
N ASN A 337 -0.77 -27.85 20.47
CA ASN A 337 0.69 -27.64 20.32
C ASN A 337 1.15 -26.16 20.43
N ASN A 338 0.27 -25.24 20.84
CA ASN A 338 0.42 -23.78 20.81
C ASN A 338 1.37 -23.24 19.71
N PHE A 339 0.96 -23.40 18.46
CA PHE A 339 1.75 -22.96 17.31
C PHE A 339 1.08 -21.82 16.56
N LYS A 340 1.90 -20.99 15.91
CA LYS A 340 1.47 -19.97 14.95
C LYS A 340 2.19 -20.16 13.63
N GLU A 341 1.45 -20.12 12.53
CA GLU A 341 1.96 -20.40 11.19
C GLU A 341 1.61 -19.28 10.20
N PHE A 342 2.58 -18.94 9.35
CA PHE A 342 2.46 -17.94 8.29
C PHE A 342 2.77 -18.59 6.93
N ASN A 343 1.86 -18.42 5.98
CA ASN A 343 2.00 -18.86 4.59
C ASN A 343 2.21 -17.65 3.69
N LEU A 344 3.39 -17.53 3.07
CA LEU A 344 3.85 -16.36 2.33
C LEU A 344 4.32 -16.73 0.91
N GLY A 345 4.08 -15.86 -0.06
CA GLY A 345 4.69 -16.00 -1.39
C GLY A 345 6.11 -15.42 -1.43
N ILE A 346 6.96 -15.94 -2.31
CA ILE A 346 8.33 -15.46 -2.47
C ILE A 346 8.52 -14.77 -3.82
N ARG A 347 9.03 -13.55 -3.78
CA ARG A 347 9.51 -12.79 -4.94
C ARG A 347 11.03 -12.64 -4.84
N LEU A 348 11.71 -12.72 -5.97
CA LEU A 348 13.13 -12.36 -6.04
C LEU A 348 13.28 -10.97 -6.68
N LYS A 349 13.86 -10.00 -5.96
CA LYS A 349 14.27 -8.72 -6.53
C LYS A 349 15.41 -8.99 -7.53
N LEU A 350 15.31 -8.46 -8.74
CA LEU A 350 16.19 -8.80 -9.87
C LEU A 350 16.72 -7.55 -10.59
N ASN A 351 17.29 -6.62 -9.82
CA ASN A 351 17.85 -5.35 -10.29
C ASN A 351 16.97 -4.66 -11.35
N GLY A 352 15.66 -4.58 -11.09
CA GLY A 352 14.68 -3.94 -11.97
C GLY A 352 14.74 -2.42 -11.87
N SER A 353 14.13 -1.72 -12.83
CA SER A 353 14.04 -0.26 -12.82
C SER A 353 13.24 0.27 -11.62
N VAL A 354 13.65 1.42 -11.08
CA VAL A 354 12.97 2.08 -9.95
C VAL A 354 12.19 3.28 -10.47
N SER A 355 10.86 3.18 -10.39
CA SER A 355 9.99 4.16 -11.02
C SER A 355 10.02 5.54 -10.36
N ALA A 356 10.23 5.64 -9.04
CA ALA A 356 10.11 6.92 -8.34
C ALA A 356 11.08 8.03 -8.83
N TYR A 357 12.16 7.66 -9.53
CA TYR A 357 13.19 8.59 -10.03
C TYR A 357 13.70 8.21 -11.43
N ASN A 358 12.94 7.40 -12.18
CA ASN A 358 13.30 6.93 -13.51
C ASN A 358 14.70 6.26 -13.60
N GLU A 359 15.12 5.60 -12.53
CA GLU A 359 16.41 4.94 -12.46
C GLU A 359 16.35 3.60 -13.20
N LYS A 360 17.38 3.33 -14.01
CA LYS A 360 17.42 2.15 -14.88
C LYS A 360 17.44 0.85 -14.08
N SER A 361 17.99 0.88 -12.87
CA SER A 361 18.08 -0.28 -11.99
C SER A 361 18.09 0.11 -10.51
N SER A 362 17.82 -0.85 -9.63
CA SER A 362 17.95 -0.67 -8.18
C SER A 362 19.37 -0.36 -7.75
N LEU A 363 20.37 -0.91 -8.45
CA LEU A 363 21.77 -0.61 -8.22
C LEU A 363 22.05 0.88 -8.47
N ASP A 364 21.65 1.39 -9.64
CA ASP A 364 21.85 2.80 -10.02
C ASP A 364 21.16 3.75 -9.03
N TYR A 365 19.93 3.40 -8.63
CA TYR A 365 19.17 4.17 -7.65
C TYR A 365 19.91 4.38 -6.32
N HIS A 366 20.51 3.33 -5.77
CA HIS A 366 21.23 3.42 -4.48
C HIS A 366 22.65 3.97 -4.66
N ILE A 367 23.29 3.77 -5.80
CA ILE A 367 24.55 4.45 -6.15
C ILE A 367 24.33 5.97 -6.17
N ALA A 368 23.22 6.43 -6.74
CA ALA A 368 22.88 7.86 -6.73
C ALA A 368 22.62 8.40 -5.31
N GLU A 369 22.09 7.60 -4.38
CA GLU A 369 21.92 8.01 -2.97
C GLU A 369 23.27 8.21 -2.26
N ILE A 370 24.28 7.38 -2.56
CA ILE A 370 25.59 7.47 -1.90
C ILE A 370 26.54 8.47 -2.58
N ASP A 371 26.29 8.84 -3.84
CA ASP A 371 27.10 9.79 -4.59
C ASP A 371 26.87 11.23 -4.11
N PRO A 372 27.85 11.88 -3.44
CA PRO A 372 27.68 13.24 -2.91
C PRO A 372 27.47 14.28 -4.00
N THR A 373 27.88 13.97 -5.23
CA THR A 373 27.74 14.85 -6.38
C THR A 373 26.38 14.71 -7.06
N SER A 374 25.58 13.69 -6.73
CA SER A 374 24.27 13.52 -7.35
C SER A 374 23.31 14.63 -6.92
N PRO A 375 22.45 15.13 -7.82
CA PRO A 375 21.42 16.11 -7.46
C PRO A 375 20.55 15.62 -6.31
N ARG A 376 20.23 14.32 -6.32
CA ARG A 376 19.41 13.65 -5.33
C ARG A 376 20.03 13.70 -3.94
N HIS A 377 21.30 13.35 -3.81
CA HIS A 377 21.99 13.37 -2.52
C HIS A 377 21.96 14.77 -1.91
N ARG A 378 22.22 15.81 -2.73
CA ARG A 378 22.18 17.21 -2.29
C ARG A 378 20.77 17.65 -1.88
N GLU A 379 19.75 17.30 -2.66
CA GLU A 379 18.35 17.64 -2.38
C GLU A 379 17.88 17.05 -1.04
N TYR A 380 18.17 15.77 -0.78
CA TYR A 380 17.78 15.12 0.48
C TYR A 380 18.49 15.70 1.70
N LEU A 381 19.74 16.16 1.57
CA LEU A 381 20.46 16.83 2.65
C LEU A 381 19.94 18.25 2.92
N GLN A 382 19.46 18.95 1.89
CA GLN A 382 18.84 20.28 2.04
C GLN A 382 17.45 20.21 2.69
N ASN A 383 16.77 19.07 2.60
CA ASN A 383 15.48 18.86 3.25
C ASN A 383 15.67 18.50 4.74
N SER A 384 15.56 19.50 5.63
CA SER A 384 15.78 19.35 7.08
C SER A 384 15.00 18.20 7.73
N ASN A 385 13.81 17.88 7.21
CA ASN A 385 12.92 16.86 7.77
C ASN A 385 13.26 15.43 7.32
N LYS A 386 13.94 15.28 6.18
CA LYS A 386 14.37 13.99 5.63
C LYS A 386 15.85 13.73 5.85
N ALA A 387 16.65 14.78 6.03
CA ALA A 387 18.10 14.73 6.13
C ALA A 387 18.58 13.71 7.16
N LYS A 388 18.00 13.67 8.36
CA LYS A 388 18.35 12.68 9.39
C LYS A 388 18.19 11.24 8.90
N SER A 389 16.98 10.89 8.45
CA SER A 389 16.70 9.53 7.94
C SER A 389 17.52 9.17 6.69
N PHE A 390 17.83 10.16 5.86
CA PHE A 390 18.64 9.98 4.66
C PHE A 390 20.11 9.71 5.00
N LYS A 391 20.71 10.47 5.93
CA LYS A 391 22.08 10.23 6.42
C LYS A 391 22.24 8.81 6.96
N THR A 392 21.29 8.34 7.76
CA THR A 392 21.26 6.95 8.25
C THR A 392 21.20 5.93 7.11
N ARG A 393 20.39 6.21 6.08
CA ARG A 393 20.29 5.34 4.90
C ARG A 393 21.59 5.30 4.10
N VAL A 394 22.25 6.43 3.90
CA VAL A 394 23.55 6.51 3.21
C VAL A 394 24.59 5.65 3.92
N LEU A 395 24.73 5.79 5.24
CA LEU A 395 25.65 4.99 6.06
C LEU A 395 25.39 3.49 5.91
N LYS A 396 24.13 3.07 6.06
CA LYS A 396 23.70 1.66 5.92
C LYS A 396 24.01 1.12 4.52
N THR A 397 23.66 1.86 3.47
CA THR A 397 23.84 1.44 2.08
C THR A 397 25.32 1.34 1.71
N VAL A 398 26.16 2.33 2.07
CA VAL A 398 27.60 2.29 1.78
C VAL A 398 28.27 1.11 2.44
N CYS A 399 28.02 0.88 3.74
CA CYS A 399 28.66 -0.22 4.45
C CYS A 399 28.24 -1.57 3.88
N LEU A 400 26.93 -1.74 3.60
CA LEU A 400 26.43 -2.97 3.00
C LEU A 400 27.02 -3.20 1.60
N TYR A 401 27.03 -2.18 0.74
CA TYR A 401 27.52 -2.32 -0.63
C TYR A 401 29.01 -2.64 -0.65
N TYR A 402 29.81 -2.03 0.22
CA TYR A 402 31.22 -2.38 0.33
C TYR A 402 31.41 -3.84 0.75
N LEU A 403 30.73 -4.26 1.83
CA LEU A 403 30.82 -5.64 2.35
C LEU A 403 30.33 -6.70 1.35
N ILE A 404 29.40 -6.36 0.46
CA ILE A 404 28.86 -7.31 -0.52
C ILE A 404 29.68 -7.33 -1.82
N PHE A 405 30.23 -6.20 -2.27
CA PHE A 405 30.83 -6.08 -3.61
C PHE A 405 32.35 -5.92 -3.65
N ALA A 406 33.01 -5.71 -2.51
CA ALA A 406 34.47 -5.62 -2.46
C ALA A 406 35.13 -6.91 -2.96
N ILE A 407 36.21 -6.74 -3.71
CA ILE A 407 37.05 -7.82 -4.24
C ILE A 407 38.46 -7.73 -3.65
N ASP A 408 39.23 -8.81 -3.76
CA ASP A 408 40.67 -8.75 -3.56
C ASP A 408 41.33 -8.02 -4.74
N GLU A 409 41.70 -6.75 -4.52
CA GLU A 409 42.35 -5.91 -5.53
C GLU A 409 43.74 -6.43 -5.94
N THR A 410 44.33 -7.35 -5.17
CA THR A 410 45.60 -8.01 -5.52
C THR A 410 45.40 -9.21 -6.45
N GLY A 411 44.16 -9.72 -6.58
CA GLY A 411 43.80 -10.86 -7.43
C GLY A 411 44.28 -12.22 -6.91
N ASN A 412 44.74 -12.30 -5.66
CA ASN A 412 45.27 -13.53 -5.07
C ASN A 412 44.16 -14.47 -4.56
N THR A 413 43.02 -13.92 -4.15
CA THR A 413 41.89 -14.65 -3.59
C THR A 413 40.70 -14.60 -4.55
N PRO A 414 40.10 -15.76 -4.91
CA PRO A 414 38.84 -15.78 -5.64
C PRO A 414 37.73 -14.99 -4.92
N ASP A 415 36.82 -14.41 -5.70
CA ASP A 415 35.79 -13.50 -5.17
C ASP A 415 34.82 -14.21 -4.19
N GLU A 416 34.52 -15.48 -4.43
CA GLU A 416 33.69 -16.33 -3.57
C GLU A 416 34.30 -16.66 -2.20
N GLU A 417 35.62 -16.57 -2.08
CA GLU A 417 36.40 -16.89 -0.87
C GLU A 417 36.93 -15.64 -0.15
N TYR A 418 36.98 -14.50 -0.84
CA TYR A 418 37.51 -13.27 -0.25
C TYR A 418 36.65 -12.80 0.95
N ASN A 419 37.28 -12.34 2.01
CA ASN A 419 36.62 -11.77 3.20
C ASN A 419 36.93 -10.27 3.27
N PRO A 420 35.93 -9.37 3.19
CA PRO A 420 36.16 -7.94 3.05
C PRO A 420 36.33 -7.23 4.40
N ILE A 421 36.17 -7.91 5.54
CA ILE A 421 36.09 -7.27 6.86
C ILE A 421 37.34 -6.45 7.18
N LEU A 422 38.53 -7.01 7.01
CA LEU A 422 39.78 -6.31 7.35
C LEU A 422 39.93 -5.01 6.56
N GLN A 423 39.67 -5.07 5.25
CA GLN A 423 39.79 -3.90 4.37
C GLN A 423 38.65 -2.91 4.62
N PHE A 424 37.43 -3.39 4.90
CA PHE A 424 36.29 -2.58 5.30
C PHE A 424 36.57 -1.78 6.58
N GLU A 425 37.13 -2.42 7.61
CA GLU A 425 37.48 -1.74 8.86
C GLU A 425 38.50 -0.62 8.63
N GLN A 426 39.52 -0.90 7.80
CA GLN A 426 40.59 0.04 7.51
C GLN A 426 40.15 1.21 6.62
N GLU A 427 39.44 0.93 5.53
CA GLU A 427 39.10 1.93 4.51
C GLU A 427 37.79 2.66 4.80
N VAL A 428 36.81 1.98 5.42
CA VAL A 428 35.43 2.49 5.54
C VAL A 428 35.07 2.79 6.99
N LEU A 429 35.17 1.81 7.89
CA LEU A 429 34.70 1.95 9.28
C LEU A 429 35.45 3.07 10.01
N LYS A 430 36.79 3.04 9.98
CA LYS A 430 37.63 4.09 10.59
C LYS A 430 37.31 5.49 10.04
N GLY A 431 36.97 5.57 8.76
CA GLY A 431 36.57 6.82 8.10
C GLY A 431 35.33 7.44 8.73
N PHE A 432 34.36 6.61 9.17
CA PHE A 432 33.11 7.08 9.78
C PHE A 432 33.13 7.12 11.32
N GLN A 433 34.08 6.46 11.99
CA GLN A 433 34.21 6.46 13.46
C GLN A 433 34.86 7.74 14.03
N SER A 434 35.70 8.43 13.25
CA SER A 434 36.51 9.54 13.79
C SER A 434 35.66 10.76 14.18
N HIS A 435 35.66 11.13 15.48
CA HIS A 435 34.88 12.22 16.08
C HIS A 435 35.22 13.65 15.60
N GLN A 436 36.15 13.79 14.64
CA GLN A 436 36.54 15.05 13.99
C GLN A 436 36.55 14.91 12.47
N THR A 437 35.46 14.41 11.89
CA THR A 437 35.44 14.11 10.46
C THR A 437 35.25 15.39 9.64
N ASN A 438 36.31 15.82 8.93
CA ASN A 438 36.19 16.85 7.90
C ASN A 438 35.11 16.38 6.88
N PRO A 439 34.03 17.15 6.64
CA PRO A 439 33.01 16.82 5.65
C PRO A 439 33.58 16.50 4.26
N GLU A 440 34.72 17.09 3.90
CA GLU A 440 35.42 16.85 2.64
C GLU A 440 36.01 15.43 2.59
N ALA A 441 36.55 14.93 3.70
CA ALA A 441 37.13 13.59 3.79
C ALA A 441 36.05 12.50 3.66
N ILE A 442 34.88 12.67 4.29
CA ILE A 442 33.75 11.75 4.11
C ILE A 442 33.23 11.83 2.67
N THR A 443 33.13 13.03 2.10
CA THR A 443 32.70 13.21 0.70
C THR A 443 33.65 12.48 -0.26
N GLN A 444 34.96 12.54 0.00
CA GLN A 444 35.97 11.81 -0.75
C GLN A 444 35.88 10.29 -0.56
N LEU A 445 35.63 9.82 0.67
CA LEU A 445 35.40 8.40 0.96
C LEU A 445 34.18 7.87 0.20
N LEU A 446 33.04 8.55 0.30
CA LEU A 446 31.80 8.20 -0.42
C LEU A 446 32.04 8.17 -1.95
N SER A 447 32.74 9.16 -2.48
CA SER A 447 33.10 9.22 -3.91
C SER A 447 34.02 8.07 -4.32
N THR A 448 34.97 7.69 -3.45
CA THR A 448 35.91 6.59 -3.69
C THR A 448 35.17 5.26 -3.73
N ILE A 449 34.34 4.98 -2.73
CA ILE A 449 33.51 3.76 -2.66
C ILE A 449 32.55 3.70 -3.84
N LYS A 450 31.89 4.81 -4.17
CA LYS A 450 31.01 4.90 -5.34
C LYS A 450 31.78 4.59 -6.63
N ASN A 451 32.99 5.11 -6.80
CA ASN A 451 33.80 4.82 -7.99
C ASN A 451 34.26 3.37 -8.02
N LYS A 452 34.62 2.77 -6.88
CA LYS A 452 34.91 1.33 -6.76
C LYS A 452 33.71 0.51 -7.26
N ILE A 453 32.48 0.85 -6.85
CA ILE A 453 31.28 0.11 -7.24
C ILE A 453 30.87 0.37 -8.70
N ALA A 454 30.88 1.63 -9.15
CA ALA A 454 30.29 2.03 -10.42
C ALA A 454 31.26 1.94 -11.62
N ASN A 455 32.54 2.25 -11.41
CA ASN A 455 33.48 2.59 -12.50
C ASN A 455 34.87 1.92 -12.38
N SER A 456 35.06 0.96 -11.47
CA SER A 456 36.36 0.31 -11.22
C SER A 456 36.42 -1.14 -11.70
N GLY A 457 37.57 -1.80 -11.47
CA GLY A 457 37.79 -3.23 -11.70
C GLY A 457 36.92 -4.18 -10.85
N TRP A 458 36.06 -3.68 -9.95
CA TRP A 458 35.10 -4.54 -9.23
C TRP A 458 34.00 -5.12 -10.16
N GLU A 459 33.75 -4.48 -11.31
CA GLU A 459 32.79 -4.93 -12.34
C GLU A 459 31.37 -5.23 -11.80
N VAL A 460 30.93 -4.51 -10.76
CA VAL A 460 29.69 -4.81 -10.01
C VAL A 460 28.47 -4.88 -10.92
N ASN A 461 28.29 -3.92 -11.82
CA ASN A 461 27.14 -3.90 -12.74
C ASN A 461 27.12 -5.14 -13.64
N GLN A 462 28.27 -5.56 -14.16
CA GLN A 462 28.39 -6.75 -14.99
C GLN A 462 28.07 -8.02 -14.20
N LYS A 463 28.65 -8.18 -12.99
CA LYS A 463 28.37 -9.32 -12.09
C LYS A 463 26.88 -9.40 -11.72
N VAL A 464 26.27 -8.28 -11.33
CA VAL A 464 24.84 -8.20 -10.99
C VAL A 464 23.97 -8.55 -12.19
N ASN A 465 24.27 -8.07 -13.40
CA ASN A 465 23.48 -8.38 -14.59
C ASN A 465 23.62 -9.84 -15.04
N ARG A 466 24.82 -10.44 -14.89
CA ARG A 466 25.04 -11.87 -15.12
C ARG A 466 24.25 -12.71 -14.13
N LEU A 467 24.35 -12.41 -12.83
CA LEU A 467 23.59 -13.11 -11.78
C LEU A 467 22.07 -12.96 -11.98
N LYS A 468 21.60 -11.75 -12.35
CA LYS A 468 20.20 -11.50 -12.72
C LYS A 468 19.75 -12.43 -13.85
N SER A 469 20.52 -12.47 -14.94
CA SER A 469 20.17 -13.26 -16.13
C SER A 469 20.18 -14.76 -15.81
N PHE A 470 21.16 -15.22 -15.04
CA PHE A 470 21.26 -16.59 -14.54
C PHE A 470 20.04 -16.98 -13.71
N LEU A 471 19.67 -16.18 -12.70
CA LEU A 471 18.53 -16.44 -11.83
C LEU A 471 17.20 -16.35 -12.57
N GLN A 472 17.04 -15.40 -13.50
CA GLN A 472 15.87 -15.31 -14.36
C GLN A 472 15.68 -16.58 -15.20
N ASN A 473 16.76 -17.03 -15.85
CA ASN A 473 16.73 -18.25 -16.65
C ASN A 473 16.40 -19.48 -15.80
N PHE A 474 17.01 -19.59 -14.62
CA PHE A 474 16.77 -20.70 -13.69
C PHE A 474 15.34 -20.72 -13.14
N LEU A 475 14.82 -19.58 -12.69
CA LEU A 475 13.46 -19.49 -12.15
C LEU A 475 12.39 -19.87 -13.19
N MET A 476 12.63 -19.55 -14.46
CA MET A 476 11.73 -19.85 -15.59
C MET A 476 11.83 -21.30 -16.10
N GLN A 477 12.68 -22.15 -15.50
CA GLN A 477 12.78 -23.55 -15.89
C GLN A 477 11.52 -24.34 -15.51
N LYS A 478 11.21 -25.32 -16.37
CA LYS A 478 10.08 -26.23 -16.20
C LYS A 478 10.35 -27.32 -15.15
N THR A 479 11.62 -27.61 -14.88
CA THR A 479 12.02 -28.59 -13.85
C THR A 479 11.52 -28.17 -12.47
N VAL A 480 10.95 -29.12 -11.74
CA VAL A 480 10.40 -28.93 -10.40
C VAL A 480 11.51 -29.03 -9.36
N LEU A 481 11.60 -28.04 -8.46
CA LEU A 481 12.51 -28.08 -7.32
C LEU A 481 11.91 -28.92 -6.18
N ASN A 482 12.77 -29.55 -5.37
CA ASN A 482 12.30 -30.33 -4.22
C ASN A 482 11.95 -29.41 -3.07
N CYS A 483 11.04 -29.85 -2.22
CA CYS A 483 10.76 -29.16 -0.96
C CYS A 483 11.99 -29.18 -0.04
N GLU A 484 12.30 -28.06 0.61
CA GLU A 484 13.36 -27.95 1.62
C GLU A 484 12.76 -27.42 2.93
N GLN A 485 12.86 -28.22 3.99
CA GLN A 485 12.40 -27.88 5.33
C GLN A 485 13.60 -27.80 6.29
N LYS A 486 13.60 -26.79 7.16
CA LYS A 486 14.63 -26.60 8.19
C LYS A 486 14.00 -26.09 9.49
N THR A 487 14.55 -26.56 10.61
CA THR A 487 14.16 -26.13 11.96
C THR A 487 15.30 -25.38 12.62
N VAL A 488 14.99 -24.21 13.17
CA VAL A 488 15.92 -23.29 13.84
C VAL A 488 15.33 -22.83 15.18
N LYS A 489 16.18 -22.25 16.03
CA LYS A 489 15.75 -21.58 17.27
C LYS A 489 15.99 -20.08 17.16
N LEU A 490 14.97 -19.30 17.46
CA LEU A 490 15.05 -17.87 17.65
C LEU A 490 15.31 -17.60 19.14
N ARG A 491 16.52 -17.15 19.49
CA ARG A 491 16.99 -17.02 20.88
C ARG A 491 17.17 -15.56 21.26
N LEU A 492 16.68 -15.18 22.44
CA LEU A 492 17.01 -13.93 23.10
C LEU A 492 18.24 -14.15 24.00
N TYR A 493 19.32 -13.39 23.79
CA TYR A 493 20.60 -13.58 24.51
C TYR A 493 20.62 -12.90 25.86
N LYS A 494 21.31 -13.52 26.83
CA LYS A 494 21.46 -13.00 28.20
C LYS A 494 22.21 -11.67 28.28
N ASP A 495 23.00 -11.34 27.26
CA ASP A 495 23.82 -10.13 27.22
C ASP A 495 22.99 -8.83 27.31
N ILE A 496 21.68 -8.89 27.05
CA ILE A 496 20.75 -7.78 27.25
C ILE A 496 20.59 -7.42 28.74
N LEU A 497 20.91 -8.31 29.68
CA LEU A 497 20.80 -8.09 31.12
C LEU A 497 22.04 -7.43 31.71
N HIS A 498 21.86 -6.63 32.76
CA HIS A 498 22.96 -6.17 33.59
C HIS A 498 23.56 -7.32 34.41
N GLU A 499 24.89 -7.36 34.48
CA GLU A 499 25.64 -8.42 35.19
C GLU A 499 25.84 -8.15 36.69
N LYS A 500 25.71 -6.89 37.13
CA LYS A 500 25.97 -6.49 38.52
C LYS A 500 24.69 -5.98 39.20
N PRO A 501 24.38 -6.42 40.43
CA PRO A 501 23.19 -5.98 41.17
C PRO A 501 23.09 -4.45 41.29
N ILE A 502 24.20 -3.79 41.59
CA ILE A 502 24.26 -2.33 41.76
C ILE A 502 23.82 -1.56 40.50
N ASN A 503 24.08 -2.11 39.31
CA ASN A 503 23.67 -1.45 38.06
C ASN A 503 22.16 -1.55 37.88
N ILE A 504 21.55 -2.68 38.24
CA ILE A 504 20.09 -2.90 38.17
C ILE A 504 19.37 -2.01 39.19
N ILE A 505 19.90 -1.93 40.41
CA ILE A 505 19.34 -1.08 41.47
C ILE A 505 19.44 0.40 41.08
N ASN A 506 20.57 0.84 40.54
CA ASN A 506 20.74 2.25 40.14
C ASN A 506 19.89 2.63 38.92
N SER A 507 19.73 1.72 37.95
CA SER A 507 18.92 1.96 36.75
C SER A 507 17.44 1.69 36.97
N GLN A 508 17.07 1.01 38.07
CA GLN A 508 15.76 0.43 38.30
C GLN A 508 15.28 -0.48 37.15
N ASN A 509 16.24 -1.14 36.47
CA ASN A 509 15.95 -1.93 35.27
C ASN A 509 16.91 -3.11 35.13
N PHE A 510 16.38 -4.28 34.76
CA PHE A 510 17.19 -5.47 34.51
C PHE A 510 17.95 -5.41 33.18
N PHE A 511 17.44 -4.65 32.20
CA PHE A 511 18.00 -4.58 30.86
C PHE A 511 19.01 -3.43 30.73
N LYS A 512 20.10 -3.67 29.99
CA LYS A 512 21.09 -2.65 29.61
C LYS A 512 20.50 -1.56 28.70
N ILE A 513 19.33 -1.82 28.11
CA ILE A 513 18.62 -0.92 27.19
C ILE A 513 17.44 -0.28 27.93
N ASN A 514 17.31 1.04 27.87
CA ASN A 514 16.14 1.71 28.42
C ASN A 514 14.92 1.57 27.48
N LEU A 515 13.96 0.74 27.87
CA LEU A 515 12.72 0.48 27.14
C LEU A 515 11.51 1.28 27.67
N GLU A 516 11.72 2.18 28.62
CA GLU A 516 10.68 2.98 29.31
C GLU A 516 10.77 4.49 29.01
N ASP A 517 11.52 4.89 27.98
CA ASP A 517 11.74 6.31 27.67
C ASP A 517 10.47 6.98 27.10
N ASP A 518 10.05 8.10 27.72
CA ASP A 518 8.94 8.94 27.27
C ASP A 518 9.23 9.64 25.92
N ASP A 519 10.51 9.80 25.55
CA ASP A 519 10.89 10.26 24.22
C ASP A 519 10.69 9.14 23.19
N THR A 520 9.60 9.31 22.46
CA THR A 520 9.15 8.52 21.33
C THR A 520 10.23 8.12 20.31
N SER A 521 11.21 8.99 20.04
CA SER A 521 12.28 8.68 19.10
C SER A 521 13.33 7.78 19.73
N ARG A 522 13.57 7.93 21.04
CA ARG A 522 14.51 7.12 21.81
C ARG A 522 13.93 5.75 22.10
N SER A 523 12.69 5.66 22.55
CA SER A 523 11.98 4.39 22.76
C SER A 523 11.98 3.48 21.51
N ARG A 524 11.73 4.04 20.31
CA ARG A 524 11.84 3.28 19.05
C ARG A 524 13.26 2.84 18.72
N SER A 525 14.26 3.66 19.08
CA SER A 525 15.66 3.33 18.87
C SER A 525 16.09 2.20 19.81
N SER A 526 15.68 2.26 21.07
CA SER A 526 15.83 1.20 22.08
C SER A 526 15.17 -0.11 21.66
N GLY A 527 13.95 -0.05 21.11
CA GLY A 527 13.26 -1.24 20.61
C GLY A 527 13.99 -1.91 19.44
N ARG A 528 14.61 -1.12 18.56
CA ARG A 528 15.47 -1.64 17.48
C ARG A 528 16.77 -2.22 18.01
N GLU A 529 17.36 -1.61 19.03
CA GLU A 529 18.55 -2.12 19.69
C GLU A 529 18.28 -3.48 20.36
N ALA A 530 17.10 -3.67 20.96
CA ALA A 530 16.70 -4.95 21.53
C ALA A 530 16.71 -6.09 20.50
N LEU A 531 16.42 -5.80 19.22
CA LEU A 531 16.49 -6.81 18.15
C LEU A 531 17.91 -7.34 17.95
N ALA A 532 18.97 -6.57 18.23
CA ALA A 532 20.34 -7.04 18.11
C ALA A 532 20.64 -8.26 19.01
N TYR A 533 19.89 -8.43 20.10
CA TYR A 533 20.02 -9.55 21.04
C TYR A 533 19.16 -10.77 20.68
N LEU A 534 18.37 -10.68 19.62
CA LEU A 534 17.60 -11.79 19.07
C LEU A 534 18.42 -12.44 17.95
N LYS A 535 18.82 -13.72 18.06
CA LYS A 535 19.58 -14.43 17.01
C LYS A 535 18.84 -15.68 16.52
N VAL A 536 19.05 -16.03 15.26
CA VAL A 536 18.53 -17.23 14.62
C VAL A 536 19.67 -18.23 14.50
N GLU A 537 19.54 -19.38 15.15
CA GLU A 537 20.60 -20.39 15.21
C GLU A 537 20.07 -21.81 15.02
N GLU A 538 20.98 -22.74 14.74
CA GLU A 538 20.67 -24.15 14.70
C GLU A 538 20.18 -24.68 16.07
N ASN A 539 19.43 -25.78 16.03
CA ASN A 539 18.80 -26.39 17.19
C ASN A 539 19.81 -27.15 18.06
N GLN A 540 20.77 -26.44 18.65
CA GLN A 540 21.76 -26.93 19.62
C GLN A 540 21.45 -26.42 21.04
N LEU A 541 21.97 -27.07 22.07
CA LEU A 541 21.85 -26.57 23.45
C LEU A 541 22.77 -25.36 23.64
N SER A 542 22.22 -24.23 24.11
CA SER A 542 22.99 -23.03 24.45
C SER A 542 22.69 -22.63 25.90
N GLN A 543 23.74 -22.34 26.67
CA GLN A 543 23.62 -21.86 28.06
C GLN A 543 23.39 -20.34 28.13
N ASP A 544 23.46 -19.63 27.00
CA ASP A 544 23.48 -18.16 26.96
C ASP A 544 22.14 -17.52 26.54
N SER A 545 21.07 -18.32 26.41
CA SER A 545 19.75 -17.84 26.01
C SER A 545 18.80 -17.61 27.18
N LEU A 546 18.18 -16.44 27.23
CA LEU A 546 17.09 -16.08 28.17
C LEU A 546 15.80 -16.85 27.85
N ALA A 547 15.45 -16.88 26.58
CA ALA A 547 14.24 -17.52 26.08
C ALA A 547 14.45 -17.90 24.62
N SER A 548 13.72 -18.91 24.16
CA SER A 548 13.81 -19.35 22.77
C SER A 548 12.44 -19.76 22.22
N LEU A 549 12.25 -19.53 20.92
CA LEU A 549 11.12 -20.05 20.15
C LEU A 549 11.67 -21.00 19.10
N GLU A 550 11.07 -22.18 18.97
CA GLU A 550 11.39 -23.09 17.90
C GLU A 550 10.60 -22.70 16.64
N VAL A 551 11.32 -22.61 15.52
CA VAL A 551 10.74 -22.21 14.24
C VAL A 551 11.09 -23.24 13.18
N THR A 552 10.06 -23.79 12.54
CA THR A 552 10.21 -24.63 11.36
C THR A 552 9.76 -23.86 10.14
N PHE A 553 10.57 -23.84 9.09
CA PHE A 553 10.21 -23.20 7.83
C PHE A 553 10.45 -24.12 6.64
N THR A 554 9.69 -23.89 5.58
CA THR A 554 9.67 -24.74 4.38
C THR A 554 9.60 -23.91 3.12
N PHE A 555 10.50 -24.17 2.18
CA PHE A 555 10.43 -23.66 0.80
C PHE A 555 9.86 -24.73 -0.12
N ASP A 556 8.84 -24.37 -0.89
CA ASP A 556 8.20 -25.29 -1.84
C ASP A 556 8.03 -24.64 -3.22
N ASP A 557 8.23 -25.43 -4.26
CA ASP A 557 7.98 -25.08 -5.65
C ASP A 557 6.59 -25.56 -6.01
N VAL A 558 5.63 -24.65 -6.21
CA VAL A 558 4.23 -24.94 -6.51
C VAL A 558 3.98 -24.77 -8.00
N ARG A 559 3.36 -25.77 -8.63
CA ARG A 559 3.10 -25.80 -10.07
C ARG A 559 1.61 -25.85 -10.36
N TYR A 560 1.20 -25.13 -11.39
CA TYR A 560 -0.20 -25.08 -11.81
C TYR A 560 -0.37 -25.60 -13.24
N PHE A 561 -1.40 -26.40 -13.43
CA PHE A 561 -1.71 -27.08 -14.69
C PHE A 561 -3.15 -26.79 -15.13
N THR A 562 -3.37 -26.70 -16.44
CA THR A 562 -4.70 -26.52 -17.01
C THR A 562 -5.46 -27.85 -17.05
N VAL A 563 -6.74 -27.81 -16.75
CA VAL A 563 -7.68 -28.92 -16.99
C VAL A 563 -8.64 -28.59 -18.14
N GLU A 564 -9.38 -29.59 -18.64
CA GLU A 564 -10.36 -29.45 -19.74
C GLU A 564 -11.66 -28.72 -19.33
N GLU A 565 -11.55 -27.62 -18.58
CA GLU A 565 -12.67 -26.78 -18.17
C GLU A 565 -12.40 -25.32 -18.58
N GLU A 566 -13.18 -24.83 -19.55
CA GLU A 566 -13.12 -23.47 -20.08
C GLU A 566 -14.48 -22.80 -19.96
N GLN A 567 -14.52 -21.61 -19.35
CA GLN A 567 -15.69 -20.75 -19.31
C GLN A 567 -15.58 -19.64 -20.35
N LYS A 568 -16.66 -19.40 -21.09
CA LYS A 568 -16.75 -18.33 -22.11
C LYS A 568 -17.90 -17.39 -21.80
N PHE A 569 -17.63 -16.09 -21.93
CA PHE A 569 -18.61 -15.03 -21.70
C PHE A 569 -18.66 -14.08 -22.88
N ALA A 570 -19.86 -13.63 -23.21
CA ALA A 570 -20.06 -12.49 -24.13
C ALA A 570 -20.39 -11.24 -23.31
N LEU A 571 -19.64 -10.16 -23.53
CA LEU A 571 -19.84 -8.86 -22.89
C LEU A 571 -20.52 -7.88 -23.83
N ARG A 572 -21.42 -7.06 -23.27
CA ARG A 572 -21.92 -5.83 -23.91
C ARG A 572 -22.01 -4.69 -22.89
N TYR A 573 -21.68 -3.47 -23.32
CA TYR A 573 -21.94 -2.28 -22.51
C TYR A 573 -23.43 -1.93 -22.50
N ASN A 574 -23.93 -1.47 -21.35
CA ASN A 574 -25.28 -0.92 -21.23
C ASN A 574 -25.15 0.60 -21.00
N ILE A 575 -25.20 1.36 -22.09
CA ILE A 575 -24.99 2.82 -22.10
C ILE A 575 -26.26 3.63 -22.38
N ASP A 576 -27.38 2.94 -22.61
CA ASP A 576 -28.63 3.59 -23.03
C ASP A 576 -29.13 4.54 -21.94
N GLY A 577 -29.48 5.77 -22.33
CA GLY A 577 -29.96 6.81 -21.43
C GLY A 577 -28.90 7.45 -20.53
N ILE A 578 -27.61 7.06 -20.64
CA ILE A 578 -26.53 7.71 -19.89
C ILE A 578 -26.11 8.99 -20.60
N LYS A 579 -26.15 10.12 -19.88
CA LYS A 579 -25.63 11.41 -20.32
C LYS A 579 -24.21 11.60 -19.80
N ALA A 580 -23.30 12.09 -20.63
CA ALA A 580 -21.92 12.38 -20.24
C ALA A 580 -21.71 13.89 -20.06
N LEU A 581 -21.10 14.28 -18.94
CA LEU A 581 -20.59 15.63 -18.67
C LEU A 581 -19.06 15.56 -18.54
N PRO A 582 -18.31 15.70 -19.65
CA PRO A 582 -16.87 15.53 -19.62
C PRO A 582 -16.17 16.67 -18.88
N VAL A 583 -15.17 16.34 -18.06
CA VAL A 583 -14.35 17.31 -17.33
C VAL A 583 -12.89 17.13 -17.72
N VAL A 584 -12.22 18.21 -18.13
CA VAL A 584 -10.82 18.17 -18.55
C VAL A 584 -9.98 19.14 -17.73
N PHE A 585 -8.97 18.60 -17.02
CA PHE A 585 -7.90 19.37 -16.42
C PHE A 585 -6.76 19.50 -17.40
N TYR A 586 -6.42 20.72 -17.81
CA TYR A 586 -5.37 20.95 -18.81
C TYR A 586 -4.34 22.01 -18.37
N PRO A 587 -3.05 21.77 -18.63
CA PRO A 587 -2.01 22.75 -18.32
C PRO A 587 -2.01 23.89 -19.33
N ILE A 588 -1.76 25.10 -18.81
CA ILE A 588 -1.33 26.27 -19.58
C ILE A 588 0.10 26.63 -19.18
N ARG A 589 0.84 27.28 -20.08
CA ARG A 589 2.17 27.82 -19.81
C ARG A 589 2.25 29.30 -20.16
N LYS A 590 3.20 30.01 -19.55
CA LYS A 590 3.55 31.37 -19.97
C LYS A 590 4.07 31.36 -21.40
N LEU A 591 3.65 32.36 -22.17
CA LEU A 591 4.20 32.65 -23.49
C LEU A 591 5.53 33.38 -23.33
N ASN A 592 6.52 32.99 -24.13
CA ASN A 592 7.76 33.76 -24.25
C ASN A 592 7.50 35.03 -25.08
N ALA A 593 8.35 36.05 -24.96
CA ALA A 593 8.17 37.34 -25.65
C ALA A 593 7.97 37.18 -27.18
N GLU A 594 8.64 36.21 -27.79
CA GLU A 594 8.54 35.88 -29.21
C GLU A 594 7.20 35.23 -29.62
N GLU A 595 6.48 34.63 -28.66
CA GLU A 595 5.22 33.93 -28.91
C GLU A 595 3.98 34.79 -28.67
N ILE A 596 4.14 35.99 -28.08
CA ILE A 596 3.06 36.93 -27.82
C ILE A 596 2.65 37.58 -29.15
N LYS A 597 1.57 37.08 -29.75
CA LYS A 597 1.07 37.59 -31.04
C LYS A 597 0.06 38.72 -30.88
N LYS A 598 -0.55 38.85 -29.70
CA LYS A 598 -1.57 39.88 -29.41
C LYS A 598 -1.29 40.57 -28.06
N PRO A 599 -1.52 41.89 -27.95
CA PRO A 599 -1.45 42.60 -26.67
C PRO A 599 -2.39 41.94 -25.64
N GLY A 600 -1.83 41.50 -24.50
CA GLY A 600 -2.59 40.85 -23.42
C GLY A 600 -2.59 39.32 -23.44
N GLU A 601 -2.09 38.68 -24.49
CA GLU A 601 -1.94 37.22 -24.55
C GLU A 601 -0.71 36.79 -23.72
N LYS A 602 -0.95 36.22 -22.53
CA LYS A 602 0.12 35.85 -21.59
C LYS A 602 0.34 34.34 -21.44
N PHE A 603 -0.64 33.53 -21.82
CA PHE A 603 -0.63 32.10 -21.59
C PHE A 603 -1.16 31.33 -22.80
N LYS A 604 -0.67 30.10 -22.96
CA LYS A 604 -1.11 29.20 -24.02
C LYS A 604 -1.36 27.78 -23.48
N PRO A 605 -2.47 27.13 -23.87
CA PRO A 605 -2.68 25.71 -23.62
C PRO A 605 -1.63 24.84 -24.33
N LEU A 606 -1.42 23.62 -23.82
CA LEU A 606 -0.63 22.64 -24.57
C LEU A 606 -1.41 22.09 -25.77
N SER A 607 -0.66 21.66 -26.80
CA SER A 607 -1.19 21.31 -28.14
C SER A 607 -2.28 20.23 -28.12
N LEU A 608 -2.23 19.30 -27.16
CA LEU A 608 -3.22 18.23 -27.03
C LEU A 608 -4.64 18.77 -26.80
N TYR A 609 -4.78 19.74 -25.90
CA TYR A 609 -6.06 20.37 -25.59
C TYR A 609 -6.58 21.14 -26.81
N ASP A 610 -5.73 22.00 -27.36
CA ASP A 610 -6.09 22.84 -28.52
C ASP A 610 -6.52 22.00 -29.72
N LYS A 611 -5.86 20.86 -29.97
CA LYS A 611 -6.12 20.01 -31.13
C LYS A 611 -7.37 19.14 -30.99
N HIS A 612 -7.63 18.58 -29.80
CA HIS A 612 -8.64 17.52 -29.65
C HIS A 612 -9.85 17.91 -28.80
N PHE A 613 -9.70 18.88 -27.89
CA PHE A 613 -10.70 19.17 -26.86
C PHE A 613 -11.29 20.59 -26.95
N LYS A 614 -10.57 21.54 -27.55
CA LYS A 614 -11.00 22.95 -27.62
C LYS A 614 -12.35 23.14 -28.31
N GLU A 615 -12.77 22.30 -29.24
CA GLU A 615 -14.06 22.49 -29.95
C GLU A 615 -15.15 21.53 -29.46
N LYS A 616 -14.97 20.93 -28.27
CA LYS A 616 -15.83 19.86 -27.76
C LYS A 616 -16.69 20.33 -26.60
N LYS A 617 -17.83 19.67 -26.41
CA LYS A 617 -18.73 19.92 -25.28
C LYS A 617 -18.11 19.37 -23.98
N LEU A 618 -17.70 20.25 -23.07
CA LEU A 618 -17.05 19.86 -21.82
C LEU A 618 -16.97 20.99 -20.78
N ILE A 619 -16.66 20.62 -19.55
CA ILE A 619 -16.14 21.51 -18.51
C ILE A 619 -14.62 21.52 -18.58
N ALA A 620 -14.03 22.71 -18.71
CA ALA A 620 -12.58 22.88 -18.82
C ALA A 620 -12.01 23.58 -17.59
N ILE A 621 -11.00 22.97 -16.97
CA ILE A 621 -10.32 23.47 -15.77
C ILE A 621 -8.83 23.61 -16.09
N TYR A 622 -8.33 24.83 -16.21
CA TYR A 622 -6.90 25.01 -16.45
C TYR A 622 -6.10 25.15 -15.16
N TYR A 623 -4.80 24.93 -15.28
CA TYR A 623 -3.82 25.29 -14.26
C TYR A 623 -2.51 25.73 -14.94
N ASN A 624 -1.81 26.70 -14.35
CA ASN A 624 -0.52 27.14 -14.91
C ASN A 624 0.63 26.33 -14.33
N ILE A 625 1.24 25.51 -15.17
CA ILE A 625 2.32 24.62 -14.76
C ILE A 625 3.59 25.36 -14.33
N THR A 626 3.91 26.49 -14.96
CA THR A 626 5.10 27.29 -14.65
C THR A 626 4.98 27.91 -13.27
N ASP A 627 3.87 28.57 -12.99
CA ASP A 627 3.65 29.25 -11.71
C ASP A 627 3.56 28.24 -10.54
N LEU A 628 2.91 27.09 -10.77
CA LEU A 628 2.83 26.05 -9.76
C LEU A 628 4.20 25.51 -9.39
N ARG A 629 5.07 25.21 -10.36
CA ARG A 629 6.38 24.63 -10.10
C ARG A 629 7.36 25.64 -9.50
N GLU A 630 7.35 26.87 -9.98
CA GLU A 630 8.33 27.89 -9.58
C GLU A 630 7.94 28.63 -8.29
N THR A 631 6.63 28.69 -7.98
CA THR A 631 6.11 29.48 -6.85
C THR A 631 5.46 28.61 -5.79
N ILE A 632 4.44 27.83 -6.13
CA ILE A 632 3.62 27.11 -5.14
C ILE A 632 4.34 25.88 -4.60
N PHE A 633 4.82 25.01 -5.48
CA PHE A 633 5.44 23.73 -5.14
C PHE A 633 6.98 23.76 -5.18
N LYS A 634 7.57 24.96 -5.19
CA LYS A 634 9.01 25.12 -4.97
C LYS A 634 9.43 24.53 -3.62
N ASP A 635 8.59 24.75 -2.60
CA ASP A 635 8.62 24.00 -1.35
C ASP A 635 7.21 23.41 -1.10
N ASN A 636 7.14 22.09 -1.16
CA ASN A 636 5.93 21.29 -1.00
C ASN A 636 5.27 21.44 0.40
N GLN A 637 6.05 21.87 1.40
CA GLN A 637 5.60 22.06 2.78
C GLN A 637 5.35 23.54 3.11
N SER A 638 5.47 24.43 2.12
CA SER A 638 5.21 25.86 2.30
C SER A 638 3.75 26.16 2.62
N PRO A 639 3.46 27.28 3.31
CA PRO A 639 2.09 27.76 3.49
C PRO A 639 1.34 27.92 2.16
N GLU A 640 2.02 28.37 1.10
CA GLU A 640 1.48 28.53 -0.24
C GLU A 640 1.00 27.19 -0.81
N ALA A 641 1.86 26.15 -0.79
CA ALA A 641 1.50 24.80 -1.24
C ALA A 641 0.27 24.27 -0.49
N ARG A 642 0.25 24.43 0.84
CA ARG A 642 -0.87 24.01 1.69
C ARG A 642 -2.17 24.71 1.32
N ILE A 643 -2.17 26.05 1.31
CA ILE A 643 -3.37 26.85 1.05
C ILE A 643 -3.88 26.56 -0.35
N TYR A 644 -2.99 26.50 -1.34
CA TYR A 644 -3.35 26.17 -2.71
C TYR A 644 -4.05 24.81 -2.79
N ARG A 645 -3.52 23.77 -2.14
CA ARG A 645 -4.13 22.43 -2.12
C ARG A 645 -5.53 22.45 -1.51
N GLN A 646 -5.71 23.11 -0.38
CA GLN A 646 -7.00 23.19 0.31
C GLN A 646 -8.03 23.96 -0.52
N VAL A 647 -7.67 25.14 -1.01
CA VAL A 647 -8.57 26.03 -1.77
C VAL A 647 -8.90 25.43 -3.13
N PHE A 648 -7.90 24.93 -3.87
CA PHE A 648 -8.13 24.34 -5.20
C PHE A 648 -8.97 23.07 -5.11
N SER A 649 -8.73 22.21 -4.10
CA SER A 649 -9.57 21.02 -3.86
C SER A 649 -11.02 21.41 -3.54
N LEU A 650 -11.21 22.36 -2.63
CA LEU A 650 -12.53 22.84 -2.22
C LEU A 650 -13.31 23.44 -3.39
N LEU A 651 -12.73 24.44 -4.07
CA LEU A 651 -13.41 25.16 -5.15
C LEU A 651 -13.70 24.26 -6.34
N THR A 652 -12.77 23.38 -6.72
CA THR A 652 -12.98 22.47 -7.84
C THR A 652 -14.14 21.52 -7.56
N TYR A 653 -14.18 20.92 -6.36
CA TYR A 653 -15.29 20.04 -5.97
C TYR A 653 -16.63 20.80 -5.97
N LEU A 654 -16.70 21.94 -5.29
CA LEU A 654 -17.94 22.71 -5.20
C LEU A 654 -18.41 23.23 -6.56
N CYS A 655 -17.51 23.68 -7.42
CA CYS A 655 -17.88 24.13 -8.77
C CYS A 655 -18.47 22.99 -9.61
N ILE A 656 -17.86 21.80 -9.59
CA ILE A 656 -18.38 20.63 -10.30
C ILE A 656 -19.73 20.20 -9.69
N SER A 657 -19.86 20.14 -8.36
CA SER A 657 -21.12 19.82 -7.68
C SER A 657 -22.23 20.80 -8.02
N VAL A 658 -21.94 22.11 -8.09
CA VAL A 658 -22.91 23.13 -8.51
C VAL A 658 -23.32 22.96 -9.97
N CYS A 659 -22.43 22.49 -10.86
CA CYS A 659 -22.77 22.12 -12.23
C CYS A 659 -23.55 20.79 -12.34
N GLN A 660 -23.34 19.87 -11.40
CA GLN A 660 -24.05 18.59 -11.38
C GLN A 660 -25.50 18.74 -10.89
N ASN A 661 -25.75 19.60 -9.91
CA ASN A 661 -27.06 19.72 -9.25
C ASN A 661 -28.24 19.99 -10.22
N PRO A 662 -28.13 20.86 -11.25
CA PRO A 662 -29.19 21.03 -12.25
C PRO A 662 -29.48 19.79 -13.10
N LEU A 663 -28.58 18.80 -13.11
CA LEU A 663 -28.67 17.58 -13.92
C LEU A 663 -29.01 16.34 -13.09
N LYS A 664 -29.40 16.49 -11.82
CA LYS A 664 -29.61 15.39 -10.86
C LYS A 664 -30.62 14.33 -11.30
N ASP A 665 -31.59 14.71 -12.15
CA ASP A 665 -32.63 13.80 -12.64
C ASP A 665 -32.17 13.01 -13.89
N GLN A 666 -30.96 13.29 -14.40
CA GLN A 666 -30.35 12.57 -15.52
C GLN A 666 -29.44 11.45 -15.02
N ASN A 667 -29.38 10.34 -15.76
CA ASN A 667 -28.41 9.27 -15.50
C ASN A 667 -27.01 9.73 -15.95
N LEU A 668 -26.33 10.48 -15.08
CA LEU A 668 -25.12 11.20 -15.43
C LEU A 668 -23.84 10.36 -15.26
N PHE A 669 -22.94 10.47 -16.22
CA PHE A 669 -21.55 10.04 -16.15
C PHE A 669 -20.60 11.24 -16.28
N ILE A 670 -19.68 11.41 -15.34
CA ILE A 670 -18.64 12.45 -15.34
C ILE A 670 -17.28 11.80 -15.63
N PRO A 671 -16.85 11.71 -16.90
CA PRO A 671 -15.49 11.32 -17.24
C PRO A 671 -14.51 12.47 -16.97
N ILE A 672 -13.55 12.25 -16.07
CA ILE A 672 -12.52 13.23 -15.72
C ILE A 672 -11.19 12.84 -16.40
N LEU A 673 -10.71 13.67 -17.32
CA LEU A 673 -9.37 13.56 -17.88
C LEU A 673 -8.43 14.61 -17.28
N ARG A 674 -7.27 14.17 -16.80
CA ARG A 674 -6.16 15.05 -16.42
C ARG A 674 -5.03 14.95 -17.42
N PHE A 675 -4.55 16.07 -17.93
CA PHE A 675 -3.37 16.09 -18.76
C PHE A 675 -2.13 16.26 -17.89
N HIS A 676 -1.05 15.58 -18.25
CA HIS A 676 0.25 15.71 -17.58
C HIS A 676 1.37 15.79 -18.62
N VAL A 677 2.44 16.48 -18.27
CA VAL A 677 3.57 16.78 -19.16
C VAL A 677 4.67 15.76 -18.96
N GLN A 678 5.00 15.40 -17.71
CA GLN A 678 6.00 14.37 -17.43
C GLN A 678 5.36 12.98 -17.41
N SER A 679 6.15 11.93 -17.57
CA SER A 679 5.62 10.56 -17.42
C SER A 679 5.17 10.31 -15.97
N THR A 680 4.24 9.37 -15.73
CA THR A 680 3.80 8.98 -14.37
C THR A 680 4.91 8.45 -13.45
N VAL A 681 6.10 8.26 -14.01
CA VAL A 681 7.33 7.79 -13.37
C VAL A 681 8.18 9.00 -12.89
N ASP A 682 8.02 10.17 -13.52
CA ASP A 682 8.75 11.41 -13.22
C ASP A 682 7.76 12.54 -12.88
N ASP A 683 6.72 12.23 -12.07
CA ASP A 683 5.68 13.20 -11.73
C ASP A 683 6.23 14.32 -10.85
N SER A 684 6.09 15.57 -11.32
CA SER A 684 6.28 16.75 -10.48
C SER A 684 5.23 16.83 -9.36
N GLU A 685 5.50 17.58 -8.30
CA GLU A 685 4.61 17.67 -7.13
C GLU A 685 3.21 18.23 -7.47
N ASP A 686 3.10 19.11 -8.48
CA ASP A 686 1.81 19.58 -9.01
C ASP A 686 1.03 18.45 -9.71
N GLU A 687 1.70 17.59 -10.48
CA GLU A 687 1.06 16.46 -11.17
C GLU A 687 0.66 15.36 -10.19
N LYS A 688 1.49 15.07 -9.17
CA LYS A 688 1.12 14.18 -8.04
C LYS A 688 -0.13 14.68 -7.33
N TYR A 689 -0.18 15.97 -7.01
CA TYR A 689 -1.34 16.58 -6.37
C TYR A 689 -2.59 16.51 -7.26
N LEU A 690 -2.49 16.84 -8.55
CA LEU A 690 -3.62 16.74 -9.48
C LEU A 690 -4.14 15.31 -9.65
N ARG A 691 -3.25 14.31 -9.69
CA ARG A 691 -3.64 12.89 -9.67
C ARG A 691 -4.42 12.56 -8.41
N THR A 692 -3.96 13.00 -7.25
CA THR A 692 -4.67 12.81 -5.97
C THR A 692 -6.04 13.49 -5.97
N LEU A 693 -6.11 14.75 -6.41
CA LEU A 693 -7.34 15.53 -6.45
C LEU A 693 -8.37 14.87 -7.36
N THR A 694 -8.02 14.56 -8.60
CA THR A 694 -8.96 13.98 -9.57
C THR A 694 -9.46 12.59 -9.15
N ARG A 695 -8.63 11.76 -8.51
CA ARG A 695 -9.08 10.49 -7.90
C ARG A 695 -10.04 10.71 -6.74
N SER A 696 -9.77 11.69 -5.88
CA SER A 696 -10.66 12.05 -4.75
C SER A 696 -11.99 12.63 -5.24
N LEU A 697 -11.96 13.46 -6.29
CA LEU A 697 -13.15 14.00 -6.94
C LEU A 697 -14.01 12.90 -7.55
N ALA A 698 -13.40 11.98 -8.33
CA ALA A 698 -14.11 10.85 -8.92
C ALA A 698 -14.77 9.99 -7.83
N HIS A 699 -14.10 9.75 -6.71
CA HIS A 699 -14.67 9.01 -5.58
C HIS A 699 -15.87 9.74 -4.97
N ILE A 700 -15.78 11.04 -4.68
CA ILE A 700 -16.85 11.77 -4.00
C ILE A 700 -18.06 12.01 -4.92
N LEU A 701 -17.82 12.37 -6.18
CA LEU A 701 -18.88 12.58 -7.17
C LEU A 701 -19.65 11.28 -7.46
N ARG A 702 -18.96 10.13 -7.36
CA ARG A 702 -19.57 8.81 -7.59
C ARG A 702 -20.59 8.40 -6.51
N ARG A 703 -20.73 9.16 -5.43
CA ARG A 703 -21.82 8.96 -4.48
C ARG A 703 -23.19 9.30 -5.08
N ASP A 704 -23.20 10.26 -6.01
CA ASP A 704 -24.41 10.89 -6.55
C ASP A 704 -24.62 10.64 -8.06
N CYS A 705 -23.59 10.19 -8.79
CA CYS A 705 -23.64 9.86 -10.21
C CYS A 705 -22.57 8.81 -10.59
N LEU A 706 -22.41 8.46 -11.87
CA LEU A 706 -21.22 7.72 -12.31
C LEU A 706 -20.06 8.72 -12.49
N ALA A 707 -18.88 8.44 -11.94
CA ALA A 707 -17.70 9.27 -12.17
C ALA A 707 -16.42 8.43 -12.14
N ASN A 708 -15.47 8.77 -13.00
CA ASN A 708 -14.16 8.11 -13.03
C ASN A 708 -13.08 9.08 -13.53
N ASP A 709 -11.85 8.89 -13.10
CA ASP A 709 -10.70 9.68 -13.54
C ASP A 709 -9.70 8.85 -14.36
N GLN A 710 -9.01 9.53 -15.28
CA GLN A 710 -7.80 9.00 -15.89
C GLN A 710 -6.81 10.09 -16.34
N GLY A 711 -5.53 9.74 -16.35
CA GLY A 711 -4.44 10.61 -16.80
C GLY A 711 -4.04 10.35 -18.25
N LEU A 712 -3.76 11.41 -18.99
CA LEU A 712 -3.27 11.37 -20.36
C LEU A 712 -2.00 12.22 -20.50
N ASN A 713 -0.92 11.57 -20.93
CA ASN A 713 0.34 12.25 -21.15
C ASN A 713 0.27 13.10 -22.44
N THR A 714 0.75 14.33 -22.39
CA THR A 714 0.69 15.29 -23.51
C THR A 714 1.75 15.08 -24.59
N GLU A 715 2.71 14.17 -24.40
CA GLU A 715 3.70 13.79 -25.42
C GLU A 715 3.05 13.08 -26.61
N ASN A 716 3.60 13.28 -27.82
CA ASN A 716 3.04 12.68 -29.04
C ASN A 716 3.42 11.20 -29.25
N LYS A 717 4.50 10.69 -28.64
CA LYS A 717 5.00 9.32 -28.89
C LYS A 717 4.04 8.27 -28.31
N GLY A 718 3.55 7.35 -29.15
CA GLY A 718 2.67 6.26 -28.71
C GLY A 718 1.30 6.72 -28.19
N ILE A 719 0.84 7.91 -28.61
CA ILE A 719 -0.42 8.51 -28.13
C ILE A 719 -1.65 7.64 -28.42
N GLU A 720 -1.69 6.92 -29.54
CA GLU A 720 -2.83 6.05 -29.89
C GLU A 720 -3.01 4.91 -28.86
N TYR A 721 -1.91 4.24 -28.52
CA TYR A 721 -1.91 3.16 -27.54
C TYR A 721 -2.27 3.67 -26.13
N ARG A 722 -1.67 4.79 -25.71
CA ARG A 722 -1.96 5.41 -24.41
C ARG A 722 -3.41 5.86 -24.31
N THR A 723 -3.96 6.40 -25.40
CA THR A 723 -5.37 6.81 -25.51
C THR A 723 -6.32 5.63 -25.34
N ARG A 724 -6.09 4.53 -26.07
CA ARG A 724 -6.88 3.29 -25.95
C ARG A 724 -6.97 2.79 -24.51
N ASN A 725 -5.83 2.71 -23.83
CA ASN A 725 -5.77 2.28 -22.43
C ASN A 725 -6.43 3.28 -21.49
N ALA A 726 -6.19 4.57 -21.70
CA ALA A 726 -6.78 5.63 -20.89
C ALA A 726 -8.31 5.56 -20.96
N LEU A 727 -8.88 5.48 -22.17
CA LEU A 727 -10.32 5.38 -22.37
C LEU A 727 -10.91 4.07 -21.83
N SER A 728 -10.24 2.93 -22.02
CA SER A 728 -10.70 1.66 -21.46
C SER A 728 -10.77 1.70 -19.92
N SER A 729 -9.78 2.31 -19.28
CA SER A 729 -9.76 2.51 -17.82
C SER A 729 -10.81 3.53 -17.36
N LEU A 730 -11.03 4.60 -18.13
CA LEU A 730 -12.03 5.63 -17.85
C LEU A 730 -13.46 5.05 -17.91
N TYR A 731 -13.76 4.23 -18.90
CA TYR A 731 -15.08 3.60 -19.11
C TYR A 731 -15.27 2.28 -18.37
N CYS A 732 -14.29 1.81 -17.59
CA CYS A 732 -14.41 0.54 -16.85
C CYS A 732 -15.56 0.52 -15.82
N LEU A 733 -16.04 1.69 -15.38
CA LEU A 733 -17.15 1.80 -14.43
C LEU A 733 -18.53 1.76 -15.08
N LEU A 734 -18.64 1.87 -16.41
CA LEU A 734 -19.93 1.81 -17.07
C LEU A 734 -20.61 0.45 -16.86
N PRO A 735 -21.96 0.42 -16.76
CA PRO A 735 -22.74 -0.80 -16.64
C PRO A 735 -22.46 -1.79 -17.78
N LYS A 736 -22.42 -3.08 -17.43
CA LYS A 736 -22.08 -4.17 -18.35
C LYS A 736 -23.04 -5.33 -18.20
N ARG A 737 -23.35 -5.99 -19.31
CA ARG A 737 -24.12 -7.24 -19.36
C ARG A 737 -23.25 -8.38 -19.86
N PHE A 738 -23.29 -9.50 -19.17
CA PHE A 738 -22.58 -10.72 -19.48
C PHE A 738 -23.59 -11.82 -19.81
N LYS A 739 -23.37 -12.53 -20.90
CA LYS A 739 -24.15 -13.72 -21.25
C LYS A 739 -23.29 -14.97 -21.05
N PHE A 740 -23.79 -15.95 -20.32
CA PHE A 740 -23.14 -17.26 -20.19
C PHE A 740 -23.29 -18.04 -21.50
N ASN A 741 -22.18 -18.57 -22.02
CA ASN A 741 -22.18 -19.44 -23.20
C ASN A 741 -22.19 -20.94 -22.82
N SER A 742 -22.63 -21.27 -21.61
CA SER A 742 -22.73 -22.62 -21.04
C SER A 742 -24.11 -22.87 -20.44
N ASP A 743 -24.42 -24.12 -20.07
CA ASP A 743 -25.67 -24.50 -19.39
C ASP A 743 -25.75 -24.01 -17.92
N PHE A 744 -24.85 -23.11 -17.51
CA PHE A 744 -24.83 -22.57 -16.16
C PHE A 744 -26.09 -21.74 -15.90
N LYS A 745 -26.83 -22.11 -14.84
CA LYS A 745 -28.00 -21.37 -14.36
C LYS A 745 -27.70 -20.75 -13.00
N PRO A 746 -27.53 -19.41 -12.93
CA PRO A 746 -27.30 -18.73 -11.66
C PRO A 746 -28.47 -18.95 -10.70
N GLN A 747 -28.17 -19.31 -9.44
CA GLN A 747 -29.20 -19.49 -8.41
C GLN A 747 -29.65 -18.16 -7.79
N LEU A 748 -28.78 -17.15 -7.82
CA LEU A 748 -28.96 -15.89 -7.11
C LEU A 748 -29.36 -14.76 -8.05
N ASP A 749 -30.48 -14.11 -7.76
CA ASP A 749 -30.96 -12.96 -8.55
C ASP A 749 -30.16 -11.68 -8.28
N LYS A 750 -29.76 -11.45 -7.02
CA LYS A 750 -29.14 -10.19 -6.58
C LYS A 750 -27.99 -10.44 -5.61
N LEU A 751 -26.80 -9.95 -5.95
CA LEU A 751 -25.63 -9.90 -5.07
C LEU A 751 -25.10 -8.47 -5.03
N ALA A 752 -24.88 -7.93 -3.84
CA ALA A 752 -24.12 -6.69 -3.67
C ALA A 752 -22.70 -7.00 -3.22
N ILE A 753 -21.70 -6.37 -3.84
CA ILE A 753 -20.32 -6.37 -3.36
C ILE A 753 -20.06 -5.02 -2.70
N ILE A 754 -19.69 -5.04 -1.43
CA ILE A 754 -19.33 -3.85 -0.64
C ILE A 754 -17.85 -3.93 -0.33
N VAL A 755 -17.06 -3.02 -0.89
CA VAL A 755 -15.61 -2.94 -0.66
C VAL A 755 -15.33 -1.84 0.33
N VAL A 756 -14.60 -2.14 1.40
CA VAL A 756 -14.33 -1.19 2.50
C VAL A 756 -12.84 -1.02 2.73
N SER A 757 -12.44 0.24 2.98
CA SER A 757 -11.12 0.60 3.47
C SER A 757 -11.24 1.81 4.41
N SER A 758 -10.18 2.11 5.16
CA SER A 758 -10.07 3.35 5.90
C SER A 758 -8.66 3.94 5.81
N TRP A 759 -8.57 5.23 6.11
CA TRP A 759 -7.29 5.91 6.24
C TRP A 759 -7.36 6.99 7.32
N VAL A 760 -6.27 7.15 8.07
CA VAL A 760 -6.21 8.09 9.19
C VAL A 760 -6.41 9.52 8.70
N SER A 761 -7.22 10.31 9.42
CA SER A 761 -7.40 11.74 9.15
C SER A 761 -6.81 12.60 10.28
N ASP A 762 -6.97 12.18 11.53
CA ASP A 762 -6.56 12.91 12.73
C ASP A 762 -5.98 11.94 13.76
N ALA A 763 -4.74 12.16 14.17
CA ALA A 763 -4.05 11.31 15.14
C ALA A 763 -2.86 12.03 15.78
N VAL A 764 -2.54 11.66 17.02
CA VAL A 764 -1.29 12.02 17.71
C VAL A 764 -0.28 10.86 17.65
N TRP A 765 0.99 11.17 17.86
CA TRP A 765 2.04 10.15 17.98
C TRP A 765 1.95 9.44 19.34
N ASN A 766 2.10 8.11 19.33
CA ASN A 766 2.11 7.22 20.51
C ASN A 766 0.92 7.42 21.46
N GLU A 767 -0.24 7.56 20.85
CA GLU A 767 -1.53 7.55 21.51
C GLU A 767 -1.69 6.24 22.33
N PRO A 768 -1.80 6.31 23.67
CA PRO A 768 -2.01 5.12 24.50
C PRO A 768 -3.35 4.46 24.17
N ASP A 769 -4.37 5.29 23.94
CA ASP A 769 -5.69 4.87 23.50
C ASP A 769 -6.00 5.32 22.06
N LYS A 770 -5.93 4.39 21.12
CA LYS A 770 -6.23 4.65 19.70
C LYS A 770 -7.70 4.97 19.43
N ASN A 771 -8.59 4.86 20.41
CA ASN A 771 -10.03 5.06 20.22
C ASN A 771 -10.39 6.50 19.83
N GLN A 772 -9.61 7.51 20.26
CA GLN A 772 -9.89 8.91 19.96
C GLN A 772 -9.51 9.32 18.53
N ARG A 773 -8.59 8.59 17.88
CA ARG A 773 -8.24 8.80 16.47
C ARG A 773 -9.49 8.90 15.59
N ILE A 774 -9.45 9.83 14.63
CA ILE A 774 -10.44 9.90 13.54
C ILE A 774 -9.82 9.30 12.28
N SER A 775 -10.59 8.46 11.59
CA SER A 775 -10.23 7.95 10.27
C SER A 775 -11.37 8.14 9.30
N ASN A 776 -11.03 8.41 8.05
CA ASN A 776 -11.99 8.41 6.96
C ASN A 776 -12.20 6.97 6.51
N ILE A 777 -13.41 6.44 6.69
CA ILE A 777 -13.87 5.20 6.07
C ILE A 777 -14.41 5.52 4.68
N TYR A 778 -14.08 4.68 3.71
CA TYR A 778 -14.50 4.88 2.33
C TYR A 778 -14.57 3.55 1.58
N GLY A 779 -15.38 3.50 0.54
CA GLY A 779 -15.57 2.28 -0.22
C GLY A 779 -16.43 2.44 -1.46
N GLU A 780 -16.68 1.31 -2.12
CA GLU A 780 -17.57 1.23 -3.27
C GLU A 780 -18.58 0.08 -3.15
N ILE A 781 -19.73 0.28 -3.77
CA ILE A 781 -20.80 -0.70 -3.88
C ILE A 781 -20.96 -1.07 -5.35
N VAL A 782 -20.92 -2.37 -5.62
CA VAL A 782 -21.18 -2.95 -6.94
C VAL A 782 -22.38 -3.87 -6.83
N LEU A 783 -23.31 -3.74 -7.76
CA LEU A 783 -24.53 -4.51 -7.81
C LEU A 783 -24.47 -5.50 -8.97
N ILE A 784 -24.77 -6.75 -8.69
CA ILE A 784 -24.82 -7.84 -9.67
C ILE A 784 -26.24 -8.39 -9.66
N GLU A 785 -26.90 -8.31 -10.82
CA GLU A 785 -28.31 -8.65 -10.97
C GLU A 785 -28.49 -9.59 -12.16
N ARG A 786 -29.25 -10.66 -11.96
CA ARG A 786 -29.73 -11.50 -13.07
C ARG A 786 -30.82 -10.75 -13.82
N ASP A 787 -30.77 -10.81 -15.15
CA ASP A 787 -31.83 -10.25 -15.99
C ASP A 787 -33.12 -11.04 -15.74
N PRO A 788 -34.24 -10.35 -15.40
CA PRO A 788 -35.50 -11.02 -15.04
C PRO A 788 -36.10 -11.80 -16.22
N ASP A 789 -35.84 -11.36 -17.45
CA ASP A 789 -36.39 -11.97 -18.67
C ASP A 789 -35.44 -13.00 -19.29
N LYS A 790 -34.16 -12.96 -18.91
CA LYS A 790 -33.09 -13.81 -19.48
C LYS A 790 -32.21 -14.40 -18.38
N SER A 791 -32.52 -15.63 -17.98
CA SER A 791 -31.82 -16.31 -16.89
C SER A 791 -30.31 -16.52 -17.09
N ASP A 792 -29.81 -16.41 -18.32
CA ASP A 792 -28.40 -16.54 -18.72
C ASP A 792 -27.66 -15.21 -18.82
N VAL A 793 -28.32 -14.08 -18.53
CA VAL A 793 -27.74 -12.73 -18.61
C VAL A 793 -27.58 -12.13 -17.22
N ILE A 794 -26.37 -11.65 -16.92
CA ILE A 794 -26.02 -10.97 -15.68
C ILE A 794 -25.62 -9.53 -15.97
N GLN A 795 -26.21 -8.59 -15.24
CA GLN A 795 -25.85 -7.19 -15.27
C GLN A 795 -24.97 -6.82 -14.08
N ILE A 796 -23.86 -6.13 -14.34
CA ILE A 796 -22.98 -5.58 -13.32
C ILE A 796 -23.05 -4.05 -13.39
N ASN A 797 -23.45 -3.44 -12.28
CA ASN A 797 -23.63 -2.00 -12.11
C ASN A 797 -22.68 -1.49 -11.01
N ASN A 798 -21.80 -0.56 -11.34
CA ASN A 798 -20.91 0.10 -10.37
C ASN A 798 -21.68 1.20 -9.62
N PHE A 799 -22.62 0.79 -8.76
CA PHE A 799 -23.70 1.62 -8.22
C PHE A 799 -23.25 2.97 -7.66
N LYS A 800 -22.47 2.98 -6.58
CA LYS A 800 -21.96 4.23 -5.98
C LYS A 800 -20.78 3.99 -5.04
N THR A 801 -20.23 5.08 -4.55
CA THR A 801 -19.22 5.12 -3.48
C THR A 801 -19.83 5.65 -2.18
N PHE A 802 -19.14 5.41 -1.07
CA PHE A 802 -19.45 6.01 0.23
C PHE A 802 -18.16 6.49 0.91
N SER A 803 -18.31 7.46 1.81
CA SER A 803 -17.26 7.87 2.75
C SER A 803 -17.86 8.57 3.97
N SER A 804 -17.19 8.43 5.11
CA SER A 804 -17.54 9.07 6.39
C SER A 804 -16.28 9.27 7.24
N ASN A 805 -16.28 10.27 8.13
CA ASN A 805 -15.22 10.46 9.11
C ASN A 805 -15.72 9.98 10.47
N GLU A 806 -15.12 8.92 11.00
CA GLU A 806 -15.59 8.27 12.22
C GLU A 806 -14.43 8.07 13.20
N LYS A 807 -14.77 8.04 14.50
CA LYS A 807 -13.81 7.66 15.53
C LYS A 807 -13.40 6.20 15.35
N HIS A 808 -12.17 5.88 15.73
CA HIS A 808 -11.59 4.55 15.55
C HIS A 808 -12.42 3.45 16.22
N GLU A 809 -12.97 3.74 17.41
CA GLU A 809 -13.88 2.84 18.12
C GLU A 809 -15.16 2.56 17.31
N GLN A 810 -15.79 3.60 16.77
CA GLN A 810 -17.02 3.48 15.98
C GLN A 810 -16.80 2.66 14.72
N LEU A 811 -15.67 2.89 14.02
CA LEU A 811 -15.33 2.18 12.79
C LEU A 811 -15.32 0.66 12.94
N TYR A 812 -14.92 0.16 14.11
CA TYR A 812 -14.67 -1.27 14.35
C TYR A 812 -15.68 -1.92 15.29
N GLN A 813 -16.73 -1.19 15.65
CA GLN A 813 -17.86 -1.70 16.41
C GLN A 813 -19.20 -1.41 15.73
N LYS A 814 -19.40 -0.17 15.26
CA LYS A 814 -20.68 0.35 14.75
C LYS A 814 -20.48 1.27 13.54
N PRO A 815 -19.96 0.77 12.40
CA PRO A 815 -19.75 1.58 11.21
C PRO A 815 -21.09 1.97 10.56
N THR A 816 -21.63 3.13 10.93
CA THR A 816 -22.99 3.57 10.57
C THR A 816 -23.15 3.75 9.07
N VAL A 817 -22.17 4.35 8.40
CA VAL A 817 -22.21 4.56 6.94
C VAL A 817 -22.39 3.25 6.16
N ILE A 818 -21.86 2.14 6.67
CA ILE A 818 -22.00 0.83 6.03
C ILE A 818 -23.38 0.25 6.33
N ARG A 819 -23.84 0.32 7.59
CA ARG A 819 -25.18 -0.15 7.98
C ARG A 819 -26.26 0.56 7.18
N ASP A 820 -26.14 1.87 6.99
CA ASP A 820 -27.10 2.67 6.23
C ASP A 820 -27.19 2.21 4.77
N GLU A 821 -26.05 1.94 4.15
CA GLU A 821 -26.01 1.48 2.76
C GLU A 821 -26.53 0.06 2.59
N ILE A 822 -26.21 -0.84 3.52
CA ILE A 822 -26.79 -2.19 3.56
C ILE A 822 -28.31 -2.12 3.75
N THR A 823 -28.77 -1.30 4.69
CA THR A 823 -30.21 -1.14 5.00
C THR A 823 -30.97 -0.65 3.78
N LYS A 824 -30.48 0.38 3.08
CA LYS A 824 -31.10 0.86 1.83
C LYS A 824 -31.18 -0.24 0.77
N LEU A 825 -30.11 -1.00 0.56
CA LEU A 825 -30.12 -2.10 -0.43
C LEU A 825 -31.07 -3.24 -0.03
N TYR A 826 -31.16 -3.54 1.26
CA TYR A 826 -31.98 -4.60 1.81
C TYR A 826 -33.48 -4.26 1.76
N GLU A 827 -33.86 -3.07 2.25
CA GLU A 827 -35.25 -2.63 2.38
C GLU A 827 -35.81 -2.09 1.06
N GLU A 828 -35.08 -1.20 0.38
CA GLU A 828 -35.59 -0.49 -0.80
C GLU A 828 -35.37 -1.27 -2.11
N LYS A 829 -34.29 -2.06 -2.19
CA LYS A 829 -33.89 -2.77 -3.42
C LYS A 829 -34.00 -4.30 -3.34
N GLY A 830 -34.35 -4.85 -2.19
CA GLY A 830 -34.59 -6.29 -2.02
C GLY A 830 -33.34 -7.16 -2.10
N TYR A 831 -32.15 -6.63 -1.79
CA TYR A 831 -30.93 -7.42 -1.72
C TYR A 831 -30.91 -8.25 -0.43
N ARG A 832 -30.46 -9.50 -0.52
CA ARG A 832 -30.29 -10.40 0.63
C ARG A 832 -28.87 -10.92 0.80
N HIS A 833 -28.10 -10.98 -0.28
CA HIS A 833 -26.73 -11.49 -0.28
C HIS A 833 -25.74 -10.34 -0.50
N PHE A 834 -24.75 -10.26 0.41
CA PHE A 834 -23.74 -9.20 0.44
C PHE A 834 -22.35 -9.81 0.55
N LEU A 835 -21.52 -9.65 -0.48
CA LEU A 835 -20.09 -9.94 -0.42
C LEU A 835 -19.39 -8.73 0.21
N TYR A 836 -18.93 -8.88 1.44
CA TYR A 836 -18.31 -7.80 2.20
C TYR A 836 -16.79 -7.95 2.14
N VAL A 837 -16.13 -7.07 1.39
CA VAL A 837 -14.72 -7.21 0.99
C VAL A 837 -13.84 -6.16 1.67
N ALA A 838 -12.74 -6.59 2.28
CA ALA A 838 -11.70 -5.71 2.80
C ALA A 838 -10.30 -6.30 2.60
N LYS A 839 -9.27 -5.51 2.89
CA LYS A 839 -7.90 -6.02 2.93
C LYS A 839 -7.75 -7.03 4.07
N ALA A 840 -7.03 -8.12 3.81
CA ALA A 840 -6.75 -9.14 4.80
C ALA A 840 -6.04 -8.57 6.05
N PRO A 841 -6.49 -8.92 7.26
CA PRO A 841 -5.95 -8.45 8.54
C PRO A 841 -4.86 -9.39 9.04
N TYR A 842 -3.93 -9.77 8.17
CA TYR A 842 -2.85 -10.64 8.57
C TYR A 842 -1.97 -9.94 9.60
N SER A 843 -1.82 -10.60 10.74
CA SER A 843 -0.97 -10.10 11.80
C SER A 843 0.47 -10.46 11.48
N ARG A 844 1.41 -9.55 11.76
CA ARG A 844 2.83 -9.91 11.86
C ARG A 844 3.21 -10.35 13.27
N ARG A 845 2.22 -10.45 14.18
CA ARG A 845 2.42 -10.76 15.59
C ARG A 845 2.45 -12.24 15.85
N LEU A 846 3.32 -12.65 16.77
CA LEU A 846 3.42 -14.03 17.25
C LEU A 846 2.26 -14.44 18.18
N GLY A 847 1.53 -13.47 18.74
CA GLY A 847 0.43 -13.73 19.68
C GLY A 847 0.92 -13.96 21.12
N LEU A 848 2.07 -13.40 21.50
CA LEU A 848 2.63 -13.48 22.86
C LEU A 848 1.90 -12.56 23.85
N ILE A 849 1.34 -11.44 23.38
CA ILE A 849 0.56 -10.51 24.21
C ILE A 849 -0.92 -10.72 23.97
N ARG A 850 -1.68 -10.97 25.04
CA ARG A 850 -3.15 -10.85 25.01
C ARG A 850 -3.50 -9.39 25.26
N SER A 851 -4.17 -8.71 24.33
CA SER A 851 -5.03 -7.60 24.73
C SER A 851 -6.43 -8.16 24.94
N GLU A 852 -7.14 -7.72 25.97
CA GLU A 852 -8.56 -8.05 26.19
C GLU A 852 -9.47 -7.57 25.03
N SER A 853 -8.89 -6.82 24.08
CA SER A 853 -9.47 -6.38 22.80
C SER A 853 -8.99 -7.16 21.55
N ASP A 854 -8.19 -8.22 21.66
CA ASP A 854 -7.58 -8.86 20.49
C ASP A 854 -7.74 -10.40 20.47
N PRO A 855 -8.50 -10.93 19.50
CA PRO A 855 -8.38 -12.33 19.11
C PRO A 855 -7.66 -12.58 17.76
N ASP A 856 -7.05 -11.57 17.10
CA ASP A 856 -6.36 -11.52 15.76
C ASP A 856 -6.96 -10.42 14.81
N SER A 857 -7.20 -9.20 15.36
CA SER A 857 -7.58 -7.90 14.74
C SER A 857 -8.28 -7.80 13.36
N LEU A 858 -9.47 -8.42 13.21
CA LEU A 858 -10.33 -8.38 12.02
C LEU A 858 -11.20 -7.11 11.90
N PHE A 859 -10.61 -5.92 12.01
CA PHE A 859 -11.28 -4.64 12.29
C PHE A 859 -12.61 -4.34 11.57
N PHE A 860 -12.76 -4.65 10.27
CA PHE A 860 -14.02 -4.46 9.53
C PHE A 860 -14.96 -5.66 9.53
N MET A 861 -14.46 -6.85 9.85
CA MET A 861 -15.15 -8.14 9.76
C MET A 861 -15.27 -8.82 11.11
N SER A 862 -15.10 -8.07 12.20
CA SER A 862 -15.25 -8.59 13.56
C SER A 862 -16.68 -9.06 13.79
N GLU A 863 -16.86 -10.01 14.70
CA GLU A 863 -18.19 -10.49 15.06
C GLU A 863 -19.12 -9.33 15.48
N THR A 864 -18.60 -8.37 16.24
CA THR A 864 -19.30 -7.14 16.64
C THR A 864 -19.83 -6.36 15.44
N VAL A 865 -18.99 -6.12 14.43
CA VAL A 865 -19.40 -5.39 13.22
C VAL A 865 -20.42 -6.21 12.42
N ILE A 866 -20.18 -7.51 12.21
CA ILE A 866 -21.11 -8.35 11.44
C ILE A 866 -22.49 -8.40 12.11
N LYS A 867 -22.55 -8.56 13.43
CA LYS A 867 -23.82 -8.49 14.19
C LYS A 867 -24.49 -7.13 14.03
N TYR A 868 -23.74 -6.04 14.16
CA TYR A 868 -24.27 -4.69 13.98
C TYR A 868 -24.85 -4.43 12.58
N LEU A 869 -24.23 -4.97 11.53
CA LEU A 869 -24.71 -4.83 10.15
C LEU A 869 -25.96 -5.69 9.86
N LYS A 870 -26.06 -6.88 10.47
CA LYS A 870 -27.19 -7.81 10.34
C LYS A 870 -28.39 -7.46 11.24
N ASP A 871 -28.19 -6.59 12.22
CA ASP A 871 -29.20 -6.20 13.19
C ASP A 871 -30.52 -5.79 12.49
N GLU A 872 -31.63 -6.35 12.99
CA GLU A 872 -32.99 -6.20 12.45
C GLU A 872 -33.23 -6.78 11.03
N LYS A 873 -32.30 -7.59 10.48
CA LYS A 873 -32.36 -8.15 9.11
C LYS A 873 -32.10 -9.67 9.12
N PRO A 874 -33.08 -10.50 9.53
CA PRO A 874 -32.85 -11.91 9.85
C PRO A 874 -32.46 -12.79 8.64
N ASP A 875 -32.94 -12.48 7.44
CA ASP A 875 -32.62 -13.20 6.20
C ASP A 875 -31.42 -12.60 5.44
N LEU A 876 -30.74 -11.60 6.00
CA LEU A 876 -29.54 -11.01 5.40
C LEU A 876 -28.34 -11.96 5.53
N LYS A 877 -27.75 -12.28 4.38
CA LYS A 877 -26.56 -13.11 4.23
C LYS A 877 -25.37 -12.22 3.89
N LEU A 878 -24.44 -12.11 4.83
CA LEU A 878 -23.22 -11.33 4.68
C LEU A 878 -22.03 -12.29 4.61
N TYR A 879 -21.19 -12.14 3.60
CA TYR A 879 -20.05 -13.00 3.34
C TYR A 879 -18.76 -12.19 3.55
N PRO A 880 -18.09 -12.32 4.69
CA PRO A 880 -16.83 -11.62 4.96
C PRO A 880 -15.71 -12.23 4.12
N VAL A 881 -15.08 -11.41 3.28
CA VAL A 881 -14.08 -11.85 2.29
C VAL A 881 -12.86 -10.94 2.29
N PHE A 882 -11.69 -11.54 2.44
CA PHE A 882 -10.42 -10.88 2.23
C PHE A 882 -9.88 -11.11 0.84
N MET A 883 -9.21 -10.08 0.33
CA MET A 883 -8.43 -10.15 -0.90
C MET A 883 -6.96 -9.84 -0.59
N ASP A 884 -6.06 -10.72 -1.03
CA ASP A 884 -4.62 -10.48 -1.05
C ASP A 884 -4.00 -10.93 -2.38
N THR A 885 -2.74 -10.58 -2.61
CA THR A 885 -2.00 -10.98 -3.81
C THR A 885 -0.64 -11.57 -3.51
N TYR A 886 -0.28 -12.68 -4.16
CA TYR A 886 1.05 -13.30 -4.02
C TYR A 886 1.77 -13.43 -5.38
N PRO A 887 3.11 -13.45 -5.41
CA PRO A 887 3.89 -13.52 -6.65
C PRO A 887 3.88 -14.90 -7.31
N ALA A 888 3.77 -14.93 -8.64
CA ALA A 888 3.90 -16.15 -9.44
C ALA A 888 4.57 -15.86 -10.80
N LEU A 889 5.10 -16.88 -11.46
CA LEU A 889 5.77 -16.82 -12.76
C LEU A 889 4.87 -17.47 -13.82
N ASN A 890 4.66 -16.78 -14.94
CA ASN A 890 4.00 -17.37 -16.10
C ASN A 890 5.04 -18.11 -16.97
N LEU A 891 4.96 -19.44 -17.02
CA LEU A 891 5.83 -20.28 -17.85
C LEU A 891 5.37 -20.35 -19.32
N ASN A 892 4.13 -19.95 -19.62
CA ASN A 892 3.58 -19.92 -20.97
C ASN A 892 3.45 -18.48 -21.50
N THR A 893 4.48 -18.02 -22.20
CA THR A 893 4.58 -16.62 -22.67
C THR A 893 3.81 -16.33 -23.96
N LYS A 894 3.23 -17.34 -24.61
CA LYS A 894 2.61 -17.21 -25.95
C LYS A 894 1.14 -16.82 -25.92
N ASN A 895 0.39 -17.20 -24.88
CA ASN A 895 -1.05 -16.97 -24.79
C ASN A 895 -1.39 -16.06 -23.61
N GLN A 896 -2.20 -15.04 -23.89
CA GLN A 896 -2.81 -14.20 -22.84
C GLN A 896 -4.17 -14.79 -22.50
N GLU A 897 -4.21 -15.54 -21.41
CA GLU A 897 -5.40 -16.22 -20.91
C GLU A 897 -5.66 -15.80 -19.46
N SER A 898 -6.93 -15.92 -19.04
CA SER A 898 -7.34 -15.76 -17.65
C SER A 898 -7.50 -17.15 -17.04
N PHE A 899 -7.13 -17.30 -15.77
CA PHE A 899 -7.23 -18.59 -15.09
C PHE A 899 -7.82 -18.46 -13.69
N TYR A 900 -8.41 -19.55 -13.20
CA TYR A 900 -9.02 -19.61 -11.87
C TYR A 900 -8.85 -20.99 -11.21
N ILE A 901 -8.86 -21.01 -9.88
CA ILE A 901 -8.97 -22.24 -9.06
C ILE A 901 -10.14 -22.02 -8.10
N PRO A 902 -11.30 -22.67 -8.32
CA PRO A 902 -12.51 -22.48 -7.51
C PRO A 902 -12.64 -23.49 -6.37
N ASP A 903 -11.75 -24.48 -6.29
CA ASP A 903 -11.89 -25.68 -5.47
C ASP A 903 -11.20 -25.51 -4.11
N VAL A 904 -11.96 -25.61 -3.03
CA VAL A 904 -11.45 -25.37 -1.68
C VAL A 904 -10.49 -26.47 -1.23
N GLU A 905 -10.76 -27.73 -1.58
CA GLU A 905 -9.88 -28.86 -1.24
C GLU A 905 -8.55 -28.73 -1.99
N GLU A 906 -8.60 -28.28 -3.24
CA GLU A 906 -7.41 -27.97 -4.01
C GLU A 906 -6.61 -26.83 -3.36
N LEU A 907 -7.29 -25.77 -2.90
CA LEU A 907 -6.65 -24.60 -2.28
C LEU A 907 -6.12 -24.87 -0.87
N LYS A 908 -6.63 -25.88 -0.13
CA LYS A 908 -6.04 -26.34 1.15
C LYS A 908 -4.60 -26.79 1.00
N LYS A 909 -4.19 -27.24 -0.19
CA LYS A 909 -2.79 -27.57 -0.47
C LYS A 909 -1.89 -26.33 -0.31
N LEU A 910 -2.39 -25.12 -0.57
CA LEU A 910 -1.61 -23.87 -0.45
C LEU A 910 -1.53 -23.34 0.97
N SER A 911 -2.61 -23.48 1.74
CA SER A 911 -2.74 -23.03 3.12
C SER A 911 -3.79 -23.88 3.81
N ASN A 912 -3.38 -24.65 4.81
CA ASN A 912 -4.28 -25.44 5.63
C ASN A 912 -4.26 -24.89 7.06
N ASP A 913 -5.38 -24.35 7.50
CA ASP A 913 -5.55 -23.88 8.88
C ASP A 913 -6.23 -24.95 9.72
N PRO A 914 -5.53 -25.64 10.64
CA PRO A 914 -6.13 -26.66 11.49
C PRO A 914 -7.15 -26.08 12.48
N SER A 915 -7.07 -24.78 12.80
CA SER A 915 -8.07 -24.08 13.59
C SER A 915 -9.33 -23.72 12.79
N GLN A 916 -9.25 -23.89 11.46
CA GLN A 916 -10.30 -23.57 10.50
C GLN A 916 -10.80 -22.14 10.69
N ARG A 917 -9.92 -21.18 11.03
CA ARG A 917 -10.28 -19.77 11.19
C ARG A 917 -10.24 -19.04 9.86
N THR A 918 -9.25 -19.31 9.00
CA THR A 918 -9.16 -18.72 7.66
C THR A 918 -9.16 -19.80 6.58
N LYS A 919 -9.93 -19.60 5.50
CA LYS A 919 -9.92 -20.48 4.33
C LYS A 919 -9.85 -19.73 3.03
N VAL A 920 -8.93 -20.13 2.16
CA VAL A 920 -8.85 -19.68 0.77
C VAL A 920 -9.88 -20.44 -0.06
N PHE A 921 -10.66 -19.73 -0.88
CA PHE A 921 -11.75 -20.35 -1.65
C PHE A 921 -11.74 -19.98 -3.15
N LEU A 922 -10.92 -19.01 -3.57
CA LEU A 922 -10.77 -18.69 -4.99
C LEU A 922 -9.41 -18.05 -5.25
N ASN A 923 -8.64 -18.61 -6.20
CA ASN A 923 -7.47 -17.96 -6.77
C ASN A 923 -7.72 -17.55 -8.23
N LEU A 924 -7.27 -16.35 -8.61
CA LEU A 924 -7.36 -15.81 -9.98
C LEU A 924 -5.98 -15.42 -10.50
N PHE A 925 -5.71 -15.75 -11.77
CA PHE A 925 -4.44 -15.50 -12.44
C PHE A 925 -4.66 -14.86 -13.81
N THR A 926 -3.67 -14.10 -14.27
CA THR A 926 -3.59 -13.65 -15.68
C THR A 926 -2.25 -14.04 -16.28
N GLY A 927 -2.27 -14.42 -17.56
CA GLY A 927 -1.05 -14.70 -18.33
C GLY A 927 -0.25 -13.45 -18.73
N VAL A 928 -0.62 -12.24 -18.27
CA VAL A 928 -0.04 -10.97 -18.75
C VAL A 928 0.96 -10.41 -17.76
N THR A 929 2.22 -10.30 -18.19
CA THR A 929 3.25 -9.53 -17.48
C THR A 929 3.21 -8.07 -17.92
N VAL A 930 2.74 -7.20 -17.03
CA VAL A 930 2.48 -5.77 -17.30
C VAL A 930 3.77 -4.98 -17.57
N ASP A 931 4.88 -5.31 -16.90
CA ASP A 931 6.18 -4.66 -17.12
C ASP A 931 7.36 -5.63 -16.95
N LYS A 932 7.76 -6.27 -18.06
CA LYS A 932 8.88 -7.22 -18.11
C LYS A 932 10.24 -6.59 -17.79
N LYS A 933 10.39 -5.25 -17.90
CA LYS A 933 11.65 -4.57 -17.55
C LYS A 933 11.80 -4.46 -16.04
N ARG A 934 10.69 -4.30 -15.33
CA ARG A 934 10.65 -4.16 -13.87
C ARG A 934 10.69 -5.50 -13.14
N THR A 935 9.94 -6.50 -13.60
CA THR A 935 9.83 -7.81 -12.92
C THR A 935 9.47 -8.92 -13.90
N ILE A 936 9.86 -10.16 -13.56
CA ILE A 936 9.39 -11.38 -14.23
C ILE A 936 8.20 -12.02 -13.51
N PHE A 937 7.91 -11.59 -12.28
CA PHE A 937 6.79 -12.08 -11.48
C PHE A 937 5.51 -11.34 -11.86
N ASN A 938 4.45 -12.12 -12.05
CA ASN A 938 3.07 -11.70 -12.09
C ASN A 938 2.46 -11.82 -10.68
N SER A 939 1.23 -11.33 -10.53
CA SER A 939 0.46 -11.47 -9.30
C SER A 939 -0.64 -12.52 -9.46
N VAL A 940 -0.94 -13.20 -8.37
CA VAL A 940 -2.14 -14.03 -8.21
C VAL A 940 -3.02 -13.31 -7.21
N VAL A 941 -4.33 -13.25 -7.46
CA VAL A 941 -5.29 -12.75 -6.47
C VAL A 941 -5.91 -13.92 -5.74
N CYS A 942 -5.88 -13.84 -4.42
CA CYS A 942 -6.35 -14.86 -3.49
C CYS A 942 -7.53 -14.29 -2.68
N TYR A 943 -8.65 -15.00 -2.71
CA TYR A 943 -9.82 -14.72 -1.89
C TYR A 943 -9.91 -15.70 -0.73
N SER A 944 -10.02 -15.18 0.48
CA SER A 944 -10.19 -15.96 1.69
C SER A 944 -11.37 -15.47 2.53
N THR A 945 -11.93 -16.35 3.34
CA THR A 945 -13.00 -16.04 4.29
C THR A 945 -12.65 -16.56 5.68
N LEU A 946 -13.44 -16.17 6.67
CA LEU A 946 -13.26 -16.55 8.05
C LEU A 946 -14.36 -17.51 8.52
N LEU A 947 -13.98 -18.41 9.41
CA LEU A 947 -14.84 -19.42 9.99
C LEU A 947 -14.62 -19.51 11.51
N ASN A 948 -15.61 -20.05 12.23
CA ASN A 948 -15.53 -20.34 13.67
C ASN A 948 -15.21 -19.14 14.58
N ILE A 949 -15.41 -17.92 14.08
CA ILE A 949 -15.34 -16.66 14.84
C ILE A 949 -16.71 -15.95 14.92
N TYR A 950 -17.70 -16.48 14.20
CA TYR A 950 -19.06 -15.98 14.15
C TYR A 950 -20.00 -17.00 14.79
N ASP A 951 -21.24 -16.60 15.03
CA ASP A 951 -22.28 -17.55 15.43
C ASP A 951 -22.48 -18.68 14.40
N ASP A 952 -23.07 -19.79 14.87
CA ASP A 952 -23.26 -21.00 14.07
C ASP A 952 -24.10 -20.75 12.81
N GLU A 953 -25.07 -19.83 12.88
CA GLU A 953 -25.93 -19.52 11.74
C GLU A 953 -25.17 -18.82 10.63
N HIS A 954 -24.43 -17.76 10.97
CA HIS A 954 -23.61 -17.03 10.02
C HIS A 954 -22.48 -17.91 9.47
N THR A 955 -21.89 -18.76 10.30
CA THR A 955 -20.87 -19.72 9.85
C THR A 955 -21.44 -20.70 8.81
N ARG A 956 -22.67 -21.21 9.02
CA ARG A 956 -23.36 -22.05 8.02
C ARG A 956 -23.63 -21.28 6.71
N ASP A 957 -24.04 -20.03 6.80
CA ASP A 957 -24.26 -19.18 5.62
C ASP A 957 -22.97 -19.05 4.81
N VAL A 958 -21.85 -18.73 5.46
CA VAL A 958 -20.52 -18.63 4.83
C VAL A 958 -20.11 -19.94 4.18
N ILE A 959 -20.27 -21.07 4.87
CA ILE A 959 -19.95 -22.39 4.31
C ILE A 959 -20.77 -22.65 3.03
N SER A 960 -22.09 -22.48 3.10
CA SER A 960 -22.98 -22.75 1.96
C SER A 960 -22.75 -21.81 0.77
N GLY A 961 -22.34 -20.57 1.02
CA GLY A 961 -22.16 -19.53 0.02
C GLY A 961 -20.76 -19.45 -0.59
N LEU A 962 -19.71 -19.85 0.13
CA LEU A 962 -18.33 -19.69 -0.33
C LEU A 962 -17.51 -20.99 -0.38
N LEU A 963 -17.85 -22.01 0.43
CA LEU A 963 -16.92 -23.12 0.69
C LEU A 963 -17.43 -24.51 0.29
N ASP A 964 -18.74 -24.70 0.19
CA ASP A 964 -19.32 -25.98 -0.21
C ASP A 964 -19.32 -26.11 -1.75
N ASP A 965 -18.40 -26.89 -2.30
CA ASP A 965 -18.27 -27.12 -3.74
C ASP A 965 -19.48 -27.85 -4.37
N SER A 966 -20.32 -28.48 -3.55
CA SER A 966 -21.58 -29.08 -3.99
C SER A 966 -22.71 -28.05 -4.13
N SER A 967 -22.58 -26.87 -3.50
CA SER A 967 -23.59 -25.82 -3.47
C SER A 967 -23.68 -25.06 -4.80
N PRO A 968 -24.87 -25.00 -5.45
CA PRO A 968 -25.07 -24.15 -6.62
C PRO A 968 -24.95 -22.64 -6.30
N LEU A 969 -25.18 -22.25 -5.04
CA LEU A 969 -25.04 -20.87 -4.57
C LEU A 969 -23.56 -20.48 -4.58
N GLN A 970 -22.69 -21.35 -4.11
CA GLN A 970 -21.24 -21.16 -4.14
C GLN A 970 -20.74 -20.94 -5.56
N LYS A 971 -21.10 -21.83 -6.49
CA LYS A 971 -20.76 -21.68 -7.91
C LYS A 971 -21.26 -20.36 -8.50
N THR A 972 -22.45 -19.91 -8.08
CA THR A 972 -23.01 -18.62 -8.51
C THR A 972 -22.19 -17.44 -7.99
N ILE A 973 -21.84 -17.43 -6.70
CA ILE A 973 -21.04 -16.35 -6.10
C ILE A 973 -19.63 -16.31 -6.72
N LEU A 974 -18.97 -17.46 -6.92
CA LEU A 974 -17.65 -17.52 -7.56
C LEU A 974 -17.68 -16.97 -9.00
N ASN A 975 -18.68 -17.37 -9.80
CA ASN A 975 -18.85 -16.84 -11.15
C ASN A 975 -19.12 -15.32 -11.13
N TYR A 976 -19.89 -14.81 -10.17
CA TYR A 976 -20.14 -13.37 -10.04
C TYR A 976 -18.86 -12.59 -9.67
N ILE A 977 -17.98 -13.15 -8.84
CA ILE A 977 -16.66 -12.57 -8.57
C ILE A 977 -15.84 -12.54 -9.87
N ILE A 978 -15.75 -13.64 -10.62
CA ILE A 978 -15.02 -13.71 -11.90
C ILE A 978 -15.55 -12.67 -12.90
N LEU A 979 -16.89 -12.57 -13.07
CA LEU A 979 -17.52 -11.57 -13.92
C LEU A 979 -17.21 -10.14 -13.47
N PHE A 980 -17.12 -9.89 -12.16
CA PHE A 980 -16.70 -8.59 -11.65
C PHE A 980 -15.27 -8.24 -12.06
N HIS A 981 -14.32 -9.18 -12.01
CA HIS A 981 -12.96 -8.96 -12.52
C HIS A 981 -12.94 -8.69 -14.03
N PHE A 982 -13.76 -9.40 -14.81
CA PHE A 982 -13.94 -9.12 -16.23
C PHE A 982 -14.63 -7.77 -16.47
N SER A 983 -15.51 -7.29 -15.59
CA SER A 983 -16.14 -5.98 -15.73
C SER A 983 -15.16 -4.81 -15.65
N ARG A 984 -14.00 -5.05 -15.01
CA ARG A 984 -12.91 -4.08 -14.82
C ARG A 984 -11.71 -4.32 -15.73
N TYR A 985 -11.83 -5.19 -16.74
CA TYR A 985 -10.76 -5.72 -17.59
C TYR A 985 -9.73 -4.70 -18.10
N GLU A 986 -8.57 -5.22 -18.52
CA GLU A 986 -7.51 -4.47 -19.18
C GLU A 986 -7.39 -4.89 -20.66
N LYS A 987 -7.30 -3.92 -21.58
CA LYS A 987 -7.04 -4.23 -23.01
C LYS A 987 -5.59 -4.68 -23.17
N SER A 988 -5.39 -5.75 -23.94
CA SER A 988 -4.06 -6.33 -24.20
C SER A 988 -3.09 -5.34 -24.84
N TYR A 989 -1.81 -5.48 -24.47
CA TYR A 989 -0.67 -4.74 -25.03
C TYR A 989 -0.35 -5.11 -26.49
N ASN A 990 -0.84 -6.24 -26.99
CA ASN A 990 -0.54 -6.72 -28.35
C ASN A 990 -1.78 -6.58 -29.25
N ASN A 991 -1.58 -6.47 -30.57
CA ASN A 991 -2.62 -6.40 -31.59
C ASN A 991 -3.63 -7.58 -31.60
N ASN A 992 -3.47 -8.57 -30.72
CA ASN A 992 -4.43 -9.66 -30.54
C ASN A 992 -5.57 -9.19 -29.62
N THR A 993 -6.79 -9.38 -30.10
CA THR A 993 -8.06 -8.90 -29.52
C THR A 993 -8.49 -9.56 -28.19
N ASN A 994 -7.61 -10.32 -27.53
CA ASN A 994 -7.98 -11.06 -26.33
C ASN A 994 -7.98 -10.12 -25.12
N ILE A 995 -9.12 -10.06 -24.44
CA ILE A 995 -9.25 -9.33 -23.19
C ILE A 995 -8.94 -10.27 -22.02
N VAL A 996 -8.15 -9.78 -21.05
CA VAL A 996 -7.86 -10.50 -19.81
C VAL A 996 -8.59 -9.89 -18.63
N LEU A 997 -8.93 -10.72 -17.64
CA LEU A 997 -9.51 -10.20 -16.40
C LEU A 997 -8.55 -9.22 -15.74
N LYS A 998 -9.09 -8.22 -15.03
CA LYS A 998 -8.25 -7.37 -14.19
C LYS A 998 -7.98 -8.11 -12.89
N LEU A 999 -6.71 -8.41 -12.60
CA LEU A 999 -6.34 -9.16 -11.39
C LEU A 999 -6.82 -8.47 -10.12
N ASN A 1000 -6.45 -7.21 -9.91
CA ASN A 1000 -6.87 -6.48 -8.72
C ASN A 1000 -7.89 -5.39 -9.11
N PRO A 1001 -9.20 -5.70 -9.14
CA PRO A 1001 -10.25 -4.71 -9.45
C PRO A 1001 -10.38 -3.65 -8.36
N TYR A 1002 -9.85 -3.92 -7.16
CA TYR A 1002 -9.90 -3.06 -5.98
C TYR A 1002 -8.70 -2.11 -5.86
N SER A 1003 -7.73 -2.15 -6.77
CA SER A 1003 -6.46 -1.40 -6.66
C SER A 1003 -6.63 0.12 -6.53
N LYS A 1004 -7.79 0.65 -6.95
CA LYS A 1004 -8.13 2.06 -6.74
C LYS A 1004 -8.46 2.40 -5.28
N LEU A 1005 -8.92 1.44 -4.48
CA LEU A 1005 -9.34 1.60 -3.08
C LEU A 1005 -8.34 0.96 -2.10
N ILE A 1006 -7.84 -0.23 -2.41
CA ILE A 1006 -6.97 -1.04 -1.54
C ILE A 1006 -5.59 -1.20 -2.18
N GLY A 1007 -4.54 -0.87 -1.43
CA GLY A 1007 -3.13 -1.01 -1.83
C GLY A 1007 -2.35 0.31 -1.80
N ASP A 1008 -1.08 0.26 -2.17
CA ASP A 1008 -0.15 1.41 -2.04
C ASP A 1008 -0.47 2.56 -3.02
N GLU A 1009 -1.14 2.26 -4.13
CA GLU A 1009 -1.70 3.26 -5.05
C GLU A 1009 -3.21 3.47 -4.83
N GLY A 1010 -3.74 2.99 -3.70
CA GLY A 1010 -5.12 3.15 -3.29
C GLY A 1010 -5.43 4.60 -2.90
N LEU A 1011 -6.73 4.92 -2.91
CA LEU A 1011 -7.22 6.26 -2.65
C LEU A 1011 -6.73 6.82 -1.30
N GLY A 1012 -6.79 6.05 -0.21
CA GLY A 1012 -6.36 6.53 1.11
C GLY A 1012 -4.90 6.98 1.16
N THR A 1013 -4.00 6.19 0.57
CA THR A 1013 -2.57 6.53 0.50
C THR A 1013 -2.33 7.77 -0.35
N LEU A 1014 -3.01 7.88 -1.51
CA LEU A 1014 -2.85 9.02 -2.41
C LEU A 1014 -3.49 10.30 -1.90
N SER A 1015 -4.59 10.22 -1.15
CA SER A 1015 -5.32 11.35 -0.59
C SER A 1015 -4.61 12.02 0.58
N SER A 1016 -3.45 11.51 1.01
CA SER A 1016 -2.65 12.09 2.09
C SER A 1016 -1.46 12.87 1.56
N PHE A 1017 -1.23 14.08 2.06
CA PHE A 1017 0.00 14.83 1.81
C PHE A 1017 0.55 15.45 3.09
N THR A 1018 1.85 15.74 3.11
CA THR A 1018 2.49 16.40 4.24
C THR A 1018 2.16 17.89 4.26
N TYR A 1019 1.50 18.31 5.33
CA TYR A 1019 0.87 19.61 5.55
C TYR A 1019 1.75 20.63 6.29
N SER A 1020 2.85 20.18 6.91
CA SER A 1020 3.74 21.00 7.73
C SER A 1020 5.18 20.45 7.68
N PRO A 1021 6.20 21.29 7.89
CA PRO A 1021 7.59 20.84 8.10
C PRO A 1021 7.73 19.75 9.15
N LYS A 1022 6.85 19.69 10.16
CA LYS A 1022 6.90 18.62 11.19
C LYS A 1022 6.34 17.26 10.73
N ASN A 1023 6.23 17.03 9.42
CA ASN A 1023 5.69 15.80 8.81
C ASN A 1023 4.25 15.44 9.25
N ILE A 1024 3.43 16.45 9.55
CA ILE A 1024 2.00 16.27 9.83
C ILE A 1024 1.28 15.97 8.52
N ASN A 1025 0.44 14.93 8.50
CA ASN A 1025 -0.33 14.58 7.29
C ASN A 1025 -1.72 15.23 7.28
N PHE A 1026 -2.18 15.61 6.10
CA PHE A 1026 -3.54 16.06 5.82
C PHE A 1026 -4.19 15.12 4.82
N ASN A 1027 -5.47 14.77 5.06
CA ASN A 1027 -6.23 13.85 4.22
C ASN A 1027 -7.28 14.59 3.37
N THR A 1028 -7.00 14.79 2.08
CA THR A 1028 -7.90 15.50 1.16
C THR A 1028 -9.27 14.83 1.02
N LEU A 1029 -9.35 13.50 1.06
CA LEU A 1029 -10.63 12.78 0.96
C LEU A 1029 -11.47 13.01 2.22
N ALA A 1030 -10.86 12.97 3.40
CA ALA A 1030 -11.53 13.24 4.66
C ALA A 1030 -12.09 14.67 4.71
N PHE A 1031 -11.28 15.65 4.26
CA PHE A 1031 -11.70 17.05 4.15
C PHE A 1031 -12.89 17.21 3.19
N LEU A 1032 -12.79 16.68 1.97
CA LEU A 1032 -13.87 16.78 0.99
C LEU A 1032 -15.12 15.97 1.39
N THR A 1033 -14.96 14.91 2.19
CA THR A 1033 -16.10 14.18 2.79
C THR A 1033 -16.90 15.11 3.71
N MET A 1034 -16.25 15.91 4.56
CA MET A 1034 -16.93 16.92 5.39
C MET A 1034 -17.57 18.03 4.56
N VAL A 1035 -16.88 18.50 3.52
CA VAL A 1035 -17.42 19.52 2.59
C VAL A 1035 -18.69 19.02 1.92
N ARG A 1036 -18.72 17.75 1.48
CA ARG A 1036 -19.92 17.13 0.90
C ARG A 1036 -21.03 17.04 1.94
N SER A 1037 -20.75 16.51 3.14
CA SER A 1037 -21.76 16.42 4.21
C SER A 1037 -22.40 17.76 4.50
N ALA A 1038 -21.61 18.85 4.57
CA ALA A 1038 -22.13 20.19 4.80
C ALA A 1038 -23.17 20.69 3.76
N ILE A 1039 -23.19 20.16 2.54
CA ILE A 1039 -24.09 20.62 1.45
C ILE A 1039 -25.24 19.66 1.15
N TYR A 1040 -25.23 18.44 1.69
CA TYR A 1040 -26.28 17.42 1.48
C TYR A 1040 -26.94 16.93 2.77
N ASP A 1041 -26.31 17.17 3.93
CA ASP A 1041 -26.87 17.00 5.28
C ASP A 1041 -27.28 18.38 5.84
#